data_AF-A0A1W2DMZ1-F1
#
_entry.id   AF-A0A1W2DMZ1-F1
#
_cell.length_a   1.000
_cell.length_b   1.000
_cell.length_c   1.000
_cell.angle_alpha   90.00
_cell.angle_beta   90.00
_cell.angle_gamma   90.00
#
_symmetry.space_group_name_H-M   'P 1'
#
loop_
_entity.id
_entity.type
_entity.pdbx_description
1 polymer ?
#
loop_
_entity_poly.entity_id
_entity_poly.type
_entity_poly.pdbx_seq_one_letter_code
_entity_poly.pdbx_strand_id
1 'polypeptide(L)'
;MYQKTSFCLLFTLFLFLLASAANAQQEKYLLLGTDFQFKGKWLAETSKDATSGSILRFLEGELDSTSDALTVIHIKKQGHYTIWARTPDFETQPRSRFFQLSVGHTRFKKAGGHGTPGYIWEKLGVTDLKEGGVLLRLHNLNYGRCDALFLAQDENFNPNHTDKKTLLSWKTLPVEQEIVAEDKKNITPLLQLSKTDKPIAEIDNGALRIEFVRTGSGHSAIACRTSFKKEGSWQQFGTSNMEDHRVYLVSTAATAIRFNKYYPTWDAQEPAAYFLLNGQKYPVQKPGDDLNPFVAGNLSEAIPIAAETVDKQTIKVQYITRNGSGITGFWSLRSGQQHIDLRLICKVAQKGYYSMGVAAFQPVEEQNLENVMMAPMFQYKRLSEGPQMMITSMMQQPLAIVSSKASQGMASSYVAASPELFRKDWGSVDYAPAGFTLKNDNNQVQPVMFAPVLGMSDSRYNTGELIDRHFTIGISQGNWDKALDEVSKEIFEVKDYRKQEQSSLTDAVFNMIDLVKNDEAAGWAPALKGFYDIEGDPKTAPTVVNATPLANIALSVLQNDEDFYLTRSLPTIEFTLSRSGYRWATDIVPTAYNATRKTLEFNPFTSQFTTSYYVGLDRLLGGLNPWLKNIAIPGDSLRAVKGYSTDFHSWNQALWAYQLTGQVKWLQQAKREADIFIQHKIYNNSNKLLSHIPFYNASFYAPWWDLLDLYEATKDKKYLDAASYGSYFTIAGIRSYPKVQDSLQTIHPGNRYDGITHIWWKGNAPYRLGFPRKNGDVQEKKVPEWLVSPVGLGLEQPSTYFTRVKGQTVHPVFMSSWAPHLLRLFQYSSKPIFETYARNAVIGRYANYPGYYAAGFTDVPMQAGFPYKGPDVSSVYYHHIPPHLAFSLDYLITESIQRSKGNVMFPYSKQEGFVWFNNRVYGGVKGKIFGDQGVSLRMHKGLITILNPAINYVTAVSDKHFWILLSSEADTEQLLTVQWSDATAASKAGKAICYTPTAESAVLDFKGAKIDVVIPEKGFRAIAVPLAVAPISKNYQPLKEGMKVIDMGAPWGRVFLFRIRSPFGWDTCYGFAETAPLKGSSISVSCNGKVQEIKQYPYEWSFHKLPMGAHAALELIFRSENGKTKSKKVVLNGNE
;
A
#
# COMPACT_ATOMS: atom_id res chain seq x y z
N MET A 1 36.96 -74.58 49.11
CA MET A 1 37.39 -73.19 49.37
C MET A 1 36.31 -72.27 48.83
N TYR A 2 35.27 -71.90 49.58
CA TYR A 2 35.30 -70.95 50.69
C TYR A 2 36.01 -69.64 50.32
N GLN A 3 35.16 -68.65 50.02
CA GLN A 3 35.31 -67.19 50.10
C GLN A 3 34.96 -66.50 48.78
N LYS A 4 33.68 -66.09 48.68
CA LYS A 4 33.28 -64.68 48.42
C LYS A 4 31.75 -64.56 48.40
N THR A 5 31.10 -65.14 49.40
CA THR A 5 29.83 -64.65 49.96
C THR A 5 30.14 -63.40 50.77
N SER A 6 29.72 -62.23 50.27
CA SER A 6 29.35 -61.02 51.05
C SER A 6 29.29 -59.71 50.23
N PHE A 7 29.42 -59.75 48.89
CA PHE A 7 29.14 -58.55 48.06
C PHE A 7 27.84 -58.63 47.24
N CYS A 8 27.19 -59.79 47.18
CA CYS A 8 25.91 -60.00 46.48
C CYS A 8 24.65 -59.67 47.29
N LEU A 9 24.73 -59.18 48.53
CA LEU A 9 23.56 -58.78 49.32
C LEU A 9 23.31 -57.27 49.37
N LEU A 10 24.27 -56.43 48.95
CA LEU A 10 24.10 -54.97 48.93
C LEU A 10 23.67 -54.40 47.57
N PHE A 11 23.83 -55.15 46.48
CA PHE A 11 23.40 -54.69 45.14
C PHE A 11 21.95 -55.05 44.80
N THR A 12 21.39 -56.08 45.43
CA THR A 12 20.00 -56.53 45.19
C THR A 12 18.98 -55.73 46.00
N LEU A 13 19.39 -55.04 47.07
CA LEU A 13 18.50 -54.13 47.83
C LEU A 13 18.39 -52.72 47.20
N PHE A 14 19.37 -52.32 46.36
CA PHE A 14 19.30 -51.05 45.62
C PHE A 14 18.52 -51.16 44.30
N LEU A 15 18.34 -52.39 43.77
CA LEU A 15 17.50 -52.66 42.60
C LEU A 15 16.03 -52.96 42.91
N PHE A 16 15.67 -53.24 44.17
CA PHE A 16 14.27 -53.43 44.60
C PHE A 16 13.63 -52.19 45.24
N LEU A 17 14.39 -51.12 45.48
CA LEU A 17 13.86 -49.79 45.90
C LEU A 17 13.67 -48.80 44.73
N LEU A 18 13.99 -49.21 43.51
CA LEU A 18 13.62 -48.49 42.27
C LEU A 18 12.39 -49.08 41.56
N ALA A 19 11.74 -50.10 42.16
CA ALA A 19 10.59 -50.81 41.59
C ALA A 19 9.23 -50.40 42.19
N SER A 20 9.14 -49.27 42.89
CA SER A 20 7.88 -48.79 43.47
C SER A 20 7.76 -47.26 43.45
N ALA A 21 7.99 -46.67 42.28
CA ALA A 21 7.43 -45.38 41.89
C ALA A 21 7.30 -45.30 40.37
N ALA A 22 6.62 -46.26 39.77
CA ALA A 22 5.86 -45.95 38.56
C ALA A 22 4.72 -45.02 38.98
N ASN A 23 5.03 -43.74 39.25
CA ASN A 23 4.02 -42.71 39.18
C ASN A 23 3.40 -42.87 37.81
N ALA A 24 2.15 -43.33 37.76
CA ALA A 24 1.38 -43.37 36.52
C ALA A 24 1.42 -41.96 35.96
N GLN A 25 2.25 -41.72 34.95
CA GLN A 25 2.34 -40.42 34.32
C GLN A 25 0.95 -40.11 33.77
N GLN A 26 0.27 -39.16 34.41
CA GLN A 26 -1.08 -38.75 34.03
C GLN A 26 -0.97 -37.97 32.73
N GLU A 27 -1.57 -38.51 31.67
CA GLU A 27 -1.53 -37.88 30.36
C GLU A 27 -2.34 -36.57 30.37
N LYS A 28 -1.75 -35.53 29.75
CA LYS A 28 -2.33 -34.20 29.60
C LYS A 28 -2.22 -33.77 28.15
N TYR A 29 -3.31 -33.28 27.58
CA TYR A 29 -3.38 -32.81 26.20
C TYR A 29 -4.01 -31.42 26.16
N LEU A 30 -3.30 -30.46 25.56
CA LEU A 30 -3.82 -29.14 25.23
C LEU A 30 -4.00 -29.05 23.70
N LEU A 31 -5.21 -28.80 23.23
CA LEU A 31 -5.50 -28.55 21.82
C LEU A 31 -5.99 -27.11 21.67
N LEU A 32 -5.44 -26.34 20.72
CA LEU A 32 -5.97 -24.99 20.45
C LEU A 32 -7.19 -25.09 19.54
N GLY A 33 -8.19 -24.23 19.75
CA GLY A 33 -9.38 -24.18 18.90
C GLY A 33 -9.02 -23.92 17.44
N THR A 34 -8.01 -23.09 17.17
CA THR A 34 -7.56 -22.77 15.81
C THR A 34 -6.77 -23.88 15.13
N ASP A 35 -6.32 -24.90 15.88
CA ASP A 35 -5.63 -26.08 15.33
C ASP A 35 -6.63 -27.09 14.71
N PHE A 36 -7.95 -26.96 14.92
CA PHE A 36 -8.93 -27.87 14.31
C PHE A 36 -8.73 -27.99 12.79
N GLN A 37 -8.57 -29.22 12.30
CA GLN A 37 -8.30 -29.49 10.88
C GLN A 37 -9.46 -29.05 9.99
N PHE A 38 -10.70 -29.44 10.35
CA PHE A 38 -11.91 -29.07 9.63
C PHE A 38 -12.68 -28.05 10.46
N LYS A 39 -12.76 -26.81 9.98
CA LYS A 39 -13.36 -25.73 10.77
C LYS A 39 -14.86 -25.58 10.52
N GLY A 40 -15.42 -26.24 9.51
CA GLY A 40 -16.81 -26.04 9.11
C GLY A 40 -17.07 -24.54 8.88
N LYS A 41 -18.16 -24.01 9.45
CA LYS A 41 -18.48 -22.57 9.38
C LYS A 41 -17.79 -21.74 10.47
N TRP A 42 -16.90 -22.34 11.25
CA TRP A 42 -16.09 -21.61 12.22
C TRP A 42 -14.91 -20.89 11.54
N LEU A 43 -14.59 -19.70 12.03
CA LEU A 43 -13.51 -18.85 11.53
C LEU A 43 -12.49 -18.57 12.64
N ALA A 44 -11.21 -18.55 12.27
CA ALA A 44 -10.17 -18.07 13.16
C ALA A 44 -10.25 -16.54 13.28
N GLU A 45 -10.17 -16.04 14.50
CA GLU A 45 -10.19 -14.62 14.83
C GLU A 45 -8.94 -14.28 15.65
N THR A 46 -8.25 -13.20 15.30
CA THR A 46 -7.14 -12.69 16.11
C THR A 46 -7.69 -12.20 17.45
N SER A 47 -7.09 -12.69 18.53
CA SER A 47 -7.46 -12.30 19.89
C SER A 47 -6.22 -12.31 20.77
N LYS A 48 -5.80 -11.12 21.20
CA LYS A 48 -4.51 -10.91 21.88
C LYS A 48 -4.34 -11.76 23.14
N ASP A 49 -5.43 -11.94 23.91
CA ASP A 49 -5.41 -12.64 25.21
C ASP A 49 -5.71 -14.15 25.11
N ALA A 50 -5.94 -14.62 23.88
CA ALA A 50 -6.05 -16.04 23.58
C ALA A 50 -4.72 -16.78 23.84
N THR A 51 -4.79 -18.09 24.02
CA THR A 51 -3.62 -18.93 24.31
C THR A 51 -2.60 -18.84 23.17
N SER A 52 -3.03 -18.71 21.93
CA SER A 52 -2.14 -18.58 20.76
C SER A 52 -2.18 -17.22 20.07
N GLY A 53 -2.87 -16.22 20.64
CA GLY A 53 -3.16 -14.96 19.95
C GLY A 53 -4.31 -15.07 18.92
N SER A 54 -5.00 -16.22 18.87
CA SER A 54 -6.16 -16.45 18.01
C SER A 54 -7.16 -17.42 18.65
N ILE A 55 -8.43 -17.30 18.31
CA ILE A 55 -9.51 -18.18 18.76
C ILE A 55 -10.34 -18.65 17.58
N LEU A 56 -11.09 -19.74 17.78
CA LEU A 56 -12.08 -20.20 16.82
C LEU A 56 -13.45 -19.62 17.17
N ARG A 57 -14.07 -18.93 16.22
CA ARG A 57 -15.29 -18.13 16.35
C ARG A 57 -16.38 -18.63 15.41
N PHE A 58 -17.62 -18.61 15.87
CA PHE A 58 -18.81 -18.76 15.03
C PHE A 58 -19.65 -17.47 15.01
N LEU A 59 -20.20 -17.09 13.86
CA LEU A 59 -20.81 -15.77 13.66
C LEU A 59 -22.33 -15.71 13.89
N GLU A 60 -23.10 -16.75 13.58
CA GLU A 60 -24.57 -16.82 13.77
C GLU A 60 -25.03 -18.24 13.42
N GLY A 61 -25.95 -18.87 14.16
CA GLY A 61 -26.23 -20.31 14.04
C GLY A 61 -27.68 -20.72 13.82
N GLU A 62 -27.87 -21.62 12.85
CA GLU A 62 -28.81 -22.74 12.93
C GLU A 62 -28.04 -23.98 13.43
N LEU A 63 -28.72 -24.87 14.17
CA LEU A 63 -28.16 -26.16 14.61
C LEU A 63 -28.05 -27.13 13.42
N ASP A 64 -26.99 -27.01 12.64
CA ASP A 64 -26.67 -27.94 11.56
C ASP A 64 -25.31 -28.61 11.79
N SER A 65 -25.32 -29.95 11.78
CA SER A 65 -24.12 -30.79 11.87
C SER A 65 -23.07 -30.54 10.79
N THR A 66 -23.43 -29.94 9.65
CA THR A 66 -22.46 -29.55 8.60
C THR A 66 -21.67 -28.29 8.96
N SER A 67 -22.09 -27.55 10.00
CA SER A 67 -21.43 -26.32 10.46
C SER A 67 -20.34 -26.55 11.51
N ASP A 68 -20.26 -27.75 12.08
CA ASP A 68 -19.36 -28.10 13.17
C ASP A 68 -17.88 -28.04 12.77
N ALA A 69 -17.02 -27.71 13.73
CA ALA A 69 -15.58 -27.93 13.56
C ALA A 69 -15.22 -29.33 14.05
N LEU A 70 -14.45 -30.08 13.27
CA LEU A 70 -14.02 -31.45 13.53
C LEU A 70 -12.49 -31.56 13.50
N THR A 71 -11.94 -32.36 14.40
CA THR A 71 -10.53 -32.73 14.38
C THR A 71 -10.30 -34.04 15.12
N VAL A 72 -9.23 -34.75 14.82
CA VAL A 72 -8.87 -36.00 15.51
C VAL A 72 -7.59 -35.76 16.30
N ILE A 73 -7.53 -36.26 17.53
CA ILE A 73 -6.28 -36.31 18.32
C ILE A 73 -5.95 -37.77 18.64
N HIS A 74 -4.67 -38.05 18.86
CA HIS A 74 -4.22 -39.38 19.26
C HIS A 74 -4.09 -39.46 20.78
N ILE A 75 -4.90 -40.29 21.41
CA ILE A 75 -4.80 -40.61 22.84
C ILE A 75 -3.77 -41.73 23.00
N LYS A 76 -2.68 -41.45 23.71
CA LYS A 76 -1.56 -42.39 23.91
C LYS A 76 -1.82 -43.46 24.96
N LYS A 77 -2.76 -43.22 25.86
CA LYS A 77 -3.03 -44.10 27.00
C LYS A 77 -4.51 -44.11 27.31
N GLN A 78 -5.10 -45.29 27.39
CA GLN A 78 -6.48 -45.42 27.86
C GLN A 78 -6.63 -44.89 29.29
N GLY A 79 -7.75 -44.25 29.59
CA GLY A 79 -8.11 -43.90 30.97
C GLY A 79 -9.25 -42.89 31.08
N HIS A 80 -9.49 -42.42 32.30
CA HIS A 80 -10.53 -41.46 32.63
C HIS A 80 -10.01 -40.03 32.51
N TYR A 81 -10.64 -39.21 31.67
CA TYR A 81 -10.17 -37.86 31.35
C TYR A 81 -11.18 -36.80 31.79
N THR A 82 -10.69 -35.79 32.51
CA THR A 82 -11.42 -34.54 32.72
C THR A 82 -11.25 -33.62 31.52
N ILE A 83 -12.37 -33.09 31.03
CA ILE A 83 -12.44 -32.26 29.84
C ILE A 83 -12.72 -30.81 30.24
N TRP A 84 -11.90 -29.89 29.74
CA TRP A 84 -12.02 -28.46 29.96
C TRP A 84 -12.05 -27.70 28.63
N ALA A 85 -12.73 -26.55 28.60
CA ALA A 85 -12.65 -25.60 27.50
C ALA A 85 -12.30 -24.21 28.02
N ARG A 86 -11.40 -23.52 27.33
CA ARG A 86 -11.08 -22.10 27.57
C ARG A 86 -11.89 -21.24 26.63
N THR A 87 -12.65 -20.31 27.19
CA THR A 87 -13.57 -19.44 26.45
C THR A 87 -13.46 -18.01 26.96
N PRO A 88 -13.68 -16.99 26.10
CA PRO A 88 -13.87 -15.62 26.55
C PRO A 88 -15.33 -15.33 26.92
N ASP A 89 -15.53 -14.47 27.91
CA ASP A 89 -16.80 -13.78 28.17
C ASP A 89 -16.55 -12.27 28.32
N PHE A 90 -17.62 -11.47 28.23
CA PHE A 90 -17.54 -10.01 28.06
C PHE A 90 -18.42 -9.27 29.06
N GLU A 91 -18.03 -8.05 29.42
CA GLU A 91 -18.88 -7.16 30.26
C GLU A 91 -20.21 -6.84 29.58
N THR A 92 -20.18 -6.65 28.26
CA THR A 92 -21.37 -6.41 27.44
C THR A 92 -21.98 -7.74 26.99
N GLN A 93 -23.21 -8.03 27.40
CA GLN A 93 -23.91 -9.30 27.14
C GLN A 93 -23.15 -10.54 27.65
N PRO A 94 -22.86 -10.63 28.95
CA PRO A 94 -22.21 -11.81 29.52
C PRO A 94 -23.07 -13.06 29.33
N ARG A 95 -22.44 -14.24 29.34
CA ARG A 95 -23.13 -15.55 29.25
C ARG A 95 -24.00 -15.69 28.00
N SER A 96 -23.48 -15.28 26.85
CA SER A 96 -24.25 -15.28 25.61
C SER A 96 -23.58 -16.02 24.45
N ARG A 97 -22.35 -16.53 24.61
CA ARG A 97 -21.49 -17.03 23.52
C ARG A 97 -21.25 -18.53 23.61
N PHE A 98 -22.32 -19.31 23.46
CA PHE A 98 -22.32 -20.74 23.77
C PHE A 98 -21.86 -21.64 22.62
N PHE A 99 -21.13 -22.71 22.99
CA PHE A 99 -20.94 -23.89 22.15
C PHE A 99 -20.95 -25.16 23.01
N GLN A 100 -21.01 -26.33 22.37
CA GLN A 100 -20.81 -27.62 23.02
C GLN A 100 -19.65 -28.38 22.39
N LEU A 101 -18.93 -29.14 23.20
CA LEU A 101 -17.90 -30.06 22.75
C LEU A 101 -18.43 -31.49 22.80
N SER A 102 -18.12 -32.28 21.78
CA SER A 102 -18.12 -33.73 21.86
C SER A 102 -16.69 -34.25 21.78
N VAL A 103 -16.37 -35.26 22.62
CA VAL A 103 -15.11 -36.01 22.57
C VAL A 103 -15.48 -37.49 22.43
N GLY A 104 -15.10 -38.10 21.31
CA GLY A 104 -15.63 -39.39 20.90
C GLY A 104 -17.15 -39.34 20.76
N HIS A 105 -17.85 -40.23 21.47
CA HIS A 105 -19.32 -40.28 21.49
C HIS A 105 -19.95 -39.46 22.62
N THR A 106 -19.14 -38.89 23.53
CA THR A 106 -19.63 -38.15 24.70
C THR A 106 -19.85 -36.69 24.35
N ARG A 107 -21.08 -36.17 24.54
CA ARG A 107 -21.43 -34.75 24.37
C ARG A 107 -21.49 -34.06 25.72
N PHE A 108 -20.76 -32.96 25.89
CA PHE A 108 -20.62 -32.27 27.17
C PHE A 108 -21.57 -31.08 27.33
N LYS A 109 -21.60 -30.51 28.55
CA LYS A 109 -22.34 -29.28 28.84
C LYS A 109 -21.80 -28.09 28.02
N LYS A 110 -22.64 -27.05 27.93
CA LYS A 110 -22.31 -25.82 27.18
C LYS A 110 -21.11 -25.11 27.81
N ALA A 111 -20.23 -24.60 26.98
CA ALA A 111 -19.12 -23.71 27.33
C ALA A 111 -19.41 -22.28 26.84
N GLY A 112 -18.67 -21.28 27.33
CA GLY A 112 -18.81 -19.86 26.96
C GLY A 112 -19.85 -19.11 27.79
N GLY A 113 -20.18 -19.64 28.97
CA GLY A 113 -21.30 -19.18 29.82
C GLY A 113 -20.91 -18.75 31.23
N HIS A 114 -19.61 -18.55 31.50
CA HIS A 114 -19.10 -18.40 32.86
C HIS A 114 -19.42 -17.05 33.51
N GLY A 115 -19.69 -15.99 32.75
CA GLY A 115 -20.14 -14.69 33.26
C GLY A 115 -19.06 -13.79 33.85
N THR A 116 -17.79 -14.07 33.58
CA THR A 116 -16.65 -13.27 34.06
C THR A 116 -15.92 -12.67 32.87
N PRO A 117 -15.74 -11.34 32.78
CA PRO A 117 -14.99 -10.74 31.68
C PRO A 117 -13.59 -11.33 31.54
N GLY A 118 -13.20 -11.67 30.31
CA GLY A 118 -11.91 -12.29 30.00
C GLY A 118 -12.00 -13.80 29.79
N TYR A 119 -10.86 -14.49 29.86
CA TYR A 119 -10.72 -15.90 29.48
C TYR A 119 -10.67 -16.84 30.69
N ILE A 120 -11.56 -17.83 30.75
CA ILE A 120 -11.61 -18.83 31.84
C ILE A 120 -11.64 -20.25 31.28
N TRP A 121 -11.02 -21.19 32.00
CA TRP A 121 -11.21 -22.63 31.78
C TRP A 121 -12.44 -23.15 32.52
N GLU A 122 -13.40 -23.68 31.78
CA GLU A 122 -14.62 -24.30 32.29
C GLU A 122 -14.49 -25.83 32.27
N LYS A 123 -14.62 -26.51 33.42
CA LYS A 123 -14.68 -27.97 33.50
C LYS A 123 -15.98 -28.42 32.86
N LEU A 124 -15.93 -29.11 31.72
CA LEU A 124 -17.10 -29.55 30.96
C LEU A 124 -17.67 -30.88 31.46
N GLY A 125 -16.80 -31.78 31.93
CA GLY A 125 -17.19 -33.09 32.46
C GLY A 125 -16.03 -34.07 32.41
N VAL A 126 -16.35 -35.36 32.53
CA VAL A 126 -15.38 -36.46 32.47
C VAL A 126 -15.83 -37.52 31.46
N THR A 127 -14.89 -38.25 30.86
CA THR A 127 -15.18 -39.37 29.95
C THR A 127 -14.01 -40.36 29.92
N ASP A 128 -14.33 -41.64 29.68
CA ASP A 128 -13.32 -42.65 29.39
C ASP A 128 -12.90 -42.59 27.93
N LEU A 129 -11.59 -42.59 27.66
CA LEU A 129 -11.02 -42.61 26.32
C LEU A 129 -10.13 -43.85 26.17
N LYS A 130 -10.24 -44.52 25.02
CA LYS A 130 -9.34 -45.61 24.63
C LYS A 130 -8.08 -45.02 23.98
N GLU A 131 -7.01 -45.80 23.98
CA GLU A 131 -5.83 -45.49 23.17
C GLU A 131 -6.19 -45.49 21.67
N GLY A 132 -5.67 -44.52 20.91
CA GLY A 132 -5.95 -44.36 19.48
C GLY A 132 -6.58 -43.01 19.12
N GLY A 133 -7.09 -42.92 17.88
CA GLY A 133 -7.69 -41.70 17.34
C GLY A 133 -9.07 -41.40 17.94
N VAL A 134 -9.23 -40.20 18.50
CA VAL A 134 -10.49 -39.71 19.09
C VAL A 134 -10.95 -38.44 18.37
N LEU A 135 -12.21 -38.45 17.93
CA LEU A 135 -12.85 -37.29 17.30
C LEU A 135 -13.22 -36.23 18.34
N LEU A 136 -12.85 -34.99 18.08
CA LEU A 136 -13.34 -33.81 18.78
C LEU A 136 -14.24 -33.02 17.83
N ARG A 137 -15.40 -32.59 18.34
CA ARG A 137 -16.41 -31.86 17.57
C ARG A 137 -16.94 -30.65 18.34
N LEU A 138 -16.84 -29.46 17.74
CA LEU A 138 -17.41 -28.23 18.28
C LEU A 138 -18.75 -27.93 17.61
N HIS A 139 -19.81 -28.01 18.41
CA HIS A 139 -21.18 -27.68 18.02
C HIS A 139 -21.45 -26.22 18.37
N ASN A 140 -21.72 -25.37 17.39
CA ASN A 140 -22.11 -24.00 17.70
C ASN A 140 -23.56 -23.97 18.23
N LEU A 141 -23.79 -23.18 19.28
CA LEU A 141 -25.14 -22.93 19.79
C LEU A 141 -25.53 -21.46 19.63
N ASN A 142 -24.67 -20.53 20.03
CA ASN A 142 -24.92 -19.11 19.92
C ASN A 142 -23.60 -18.34 19.92
N TYR A 143 -23.13 -17.89 18.75
CA TYR A 143 -21.88 -17.12 18.63
C TYR A 143 -20.68 -17.73 19.39
N GLY A 144 -20.50 -19.06 19.34
CA GLY A 144 -19.50 -19.79 20.13
C GLY A 144 -18.05 -19.31 19.93
N ARG A 145 -17.25 -19.36 21.00
CA ARG A 145 -15.82 -18.98 20.99
C ARG A 145 -14.98 -20.02 21.72
N CYS A 146 -14.11 -20.72 21.00
CA CYS A 146 -13.20 -21.71 21.57
C CYS A 146 -11.75 -21.23 21.41
N ASP A 147 -11.08 -20.97 22.54
CA ASP A 147 -9.63 -20.68 22.55
C ASP A 147 -8.82 -21.98 22.58
N ALA A 148 -9.09 -22.85 23.56
CA ALA A 148 -8.38 -24.10 23.72
C ALA A 148 -9.24 -25.14 24.46
N LEU A 149 -8.89 -26.41 24.27
CA LEU A 149 -9.46 -27.57 24.94
C LEU A 149 -8.34 -28.27 25.72
N PHE A 150 -8.66 -28.75 26.92
CA PHE A 150 -7.68 -29.42 27.77
C PHE A 150 -8.25 -30.72 28.34
N LEU A 151 -7.51 -31.81 28.15
CA LEU A 151 -7.86 -33.16 28.59
C LEU A 151 -6.79 -33.65 29.56
N ALA A 152 -7.18 -34.08 30.76
CA ALA A 152 -6.23 -34.59 31.76
C ALA A 152 -6.74 -35.85 32.46
N GLN A 153 -5.87 -36.85 32.63
CA GLN A 153 -6.08 -38.00 33.52
C GLN A 153 -5.90 -37.64 35.00
N ASP A 154 -6.43 -36.50 35.42
CA ASP A 154 -6.40 -36.00 36.79
C ASP A 154 -7.64 -35.15 37.03
N GLU A 155 -8.57 -35.66 37.84
CA GLU A 155 -9.82 -34.94 38.17
C GLU A 155 -9.60 -33.73 39.06
N ASN A 156 -8.50 -33.70 39.81
CA ASN A 156 -8.15 -32.63 40.74
C ASN A 156 -7.36 -31.51 40.05
N PHE A 157 -6.90 -31.73 38.82
CA PHE A 157 -6.15 -30.72 38.08
C PHE A 157 -7.08 -29.60 37.58
N ASN A 158 -6.76 -28.35 37.95
CA ASN A 158 -7.45 -27.15 37.47
C ASN A 158 -6.51 -26.28 36.61
N PRO A 159 -6.73 -26.19 35.28
CA PRO A 159 -5.88 -25.40 34.40
C PRO A 159 -5.91 -23.88 34.66
N ASN A 160 -6.90 -23.36 35.40
CA ASN A 160 -6.92 -21.94 35.78
C ASN A 160 -5.77 -21.55 36.72
N HIS A 161 -5.17 -22.51 37.44
CA HIS A 161 -4.07 -22.27 38.37
C HIS A 161 -2.69 -22.60 37.77
N THR A 162 -2.64 -22.89 36.47
CA THR A 162 -1.40 -23.26 35.76
C THR A 162 -1.01 -22.16 34.79
N ASP A 163 0.28 -21.82 34.76
CA ASP A 163 0.77 -20.78 33.84
C ASP A 163 0.71 -21.23 32.37
N LYS A 164 0.59 -20.25 31.49
CA LYS A 164 0.44 -20.44 30.04
C LYS A 164 1.59 -21.24 29.40
N LYS A 165 2.83 -21.05 29.86
CA LYS A 165 4.01 -21.73 29.29
C LYS A 165 3.96 -23.23 29.60
N THR A 166 3.57 -23.58 30.82
CA THR A 166 3.38 -24.97 31.23
C THR A 166 2.24 -25.63 30.46
N LEU A 167 1.08 -24.98 30.34
CA LEU A 167 -0.03 -25.52 29.53
C LEU A 167 0.39 -25.78 28.08
N LEU A 168 1.12 -24.83 27.46
CA LEU A 168 1.63 -24.97 26.09
C LEU A 168 2.65 -26.10 25.91
N SER A 169 3.34 -26.52 26.97
CA SER A 169 4.24 -27.69 26.91
C SER A 169 3.48 -29.01 26.68
N TRP A 170 2.18 -29.03 27.00
CA TRP A 170 1.28 -30.17 26.73
C TRP A 170 0.48 -30.01 25.44
N LYS A 171 0.87 -29.06 24.58
CA LYS A 171 0.22 -28.86 23.29
C LYS A 171 0.28 -30.16 22.48
N THR A 172 -0.88 -30.63 22.05
CA THR A 172 -1.05 -31.74 21.13
C THR A 172 -1.55 -31.20 19.80
N LEU A 173 -0.99 -31.71 18.70
CA LEU A 173 -1.48 -31.38 17.36
C LEU A 173 -2.50 -32.44 16.93
N PRO A 174 -3.49 -32.06 16.11
CA PRO A 174 -4.34 -33.04 15.47
C PRO A 174 -3.56 -34.09 14.69
N VAL A 175 -4.15 -35.29 14.61
CA VAL A 175 -3.78 -36.28 13.61
C VAL A 175 -4.43 -35.86 12.31
N GLU A 176 -3.62 -35.57 11.30
CA GLU A 176 -4.11 -35.22 9.96
C GLU A 176 -4.95 -36.36 9.39
N GLN A 177 -6.20 -36.05 9.07
CA GLN A 177 -7.12 -36.99 8.43
C GLN A 177 -7.11 -36.79 6.91
N GLU A 178 -6.97 -37.90 6.18
CA GLU A 178 -7.10 -37.90 4.73
C GLU A 178 -8.55 -37.65 4.32
N ILE A 179 -8.74 -36.77 3.35
CA ILE A 179 -10.06 -36.39 2.84
C ILE A 179 -10.36 -37.23 1.61
N VAL A 180 -11.50 -37.92 1.63
CA VAL A 180 -12.07 -38.61 0.46
C VAL A 180 -13.20 -37.74 -0.10
N ALA A 181 -13.03 -37.24 -1.32
CA ALA A 181 -14.08 -36.51 -2.02
C ALA A 181 -14.93 -37.46 -2.87
N GLU A 182 -16.25 -37.24 -2.93
CA GLU A 182 -17.09 -37.91 -3.92
C GLU A 182 -16.81 -37.29 -5.30
N ASP A 183 -16.02 -37.97 -6.12
CA ASP A 183 -15.52 -37.46 -7.39
C ASP A 183 -16.65 -37.42 -8.45
N LYS A 184 -17.54 -36.44 -8.35
CA LYS A 184 -18.48 -36.10 -9.44
C LYS A 184 -17.76 -35.18 -10.40
N LYS A 185 -17.01 -35.76 -11.35
CA LYS A 185 -16.41 -35.00 -12.46
C LYS A 185 -17.52 -34.35 -13.29
N ASN A 186 -17.81 -33.09 -12.98
CA ASN A 186 -18.80 -32.27 -13.68
C ASN A 186 -18.18 -31.52 -14.88
N ILE A 187 -16.89 -31.71 -15.12
CA ILE A 187 -16.08 -31.11 -16.17
C ILE A 187 -15.34 -32.23 -16.92
N THR A 188 -15.25 -32.12 -18.24
CA THR A 188 -14.52 -33.05 -19.10
C THR A 188 -13.00 -32.79 -19.07
N PRO A 189 -12.13 -33.79 -19.35
CA PRO A 189 -10.70 -33.56 -19.54
C PRO A 189 -10.41 -32.63 -20.74
N LEU A 190 -9.28 -31.93 -20.73
CA LEU A 190 -8.86 -31.07 -21.85
C LEU A 190 -8.79 -31.87 -23.16
N LEU A 191 -9.47 -31.37 -24.20
CA LEU A 191 -9.48 -31.98 -25.51
C LEU A 191 -8.10 -31.82 -26.18
N GLN A 192 -7.55 -32.94 -26.67
CA GLN A 192 -6.36 -32.93 -27.52
C GLN A 192 -6.73 -32.51 -28.94
N LEU A 193 -5.87 -31.72 -29.57
CA LEU A 193 -6.02 -31.21 -30.93
C LEU A 193 -4.96 -31.83 -31.84
N SER A 194 -5.33 -32.08 -33.09
CA SER A 194 -4.41 -32.41 -34.16
C SER A 194 -4.20 -31.21 -35.09
N LYS A 195 -3.00 -31.12 -35.68
CA LYS A 195 -2.74 -30.18 -36.79
C LYS A 195 -3.61 -30.45 -38.01
N THR A 196 -4.16 -31.67 -38.13
CA THR A 196 -5.05 -32.06 -39.23
C THR A 196 -6.53 -31.80 -38.94
N ASP A 197 -6.89 -31.36 -37.73
CA ASP A 197 -8.29 -31.04 -37.41
C ASP A 197 -8.75 -29.86 -38.24
N LYS A 198 -9.87 -30.05 -38.96
CA LYS A 198 -10.42 -29.05 -39.86
C LYS A 198 -11.24 -28.01 -39.08
N PRO A 199 -11.04 -26.70 -39.33
CA PRO A 199 -11.90 -25.67 -38.76
C PRO A 199 -13.32 -25.77 -39.34
N ILE A 200 -14.32 -25.69 -38.47
CA ILE A 200 -15.74 -25.52 -38.82
C ILE A 200 -16.16 -24.05 -38.77
N ALA A 201 -15.42 -23.21 -38.04
CA ALA A 201 -15.53 -21.76 -38.05
C ALA A 201 -14.15 -21.13 -37.78
N GLU A 202 -13.83 -20.03 -38.46
CA GLU A 202 -12.52 -19.37 -38.38
C GLU A 202 -12.66 -17.86 -38.61
N ILE A 203 -11.94 -17.07 -37.80
CA ILE A 203 -11.74 -15.63 -37.98
C ILE A 203 -10.29 -15.24 -37.69
N ASP A 204 -9.79 -14.19 -38.34
CA ASP A 204 -8.41 -13.70 -38.24
C ASP A 204 -8.39 -12.17 -38.44
N ASN A 205 -7.69 -11.44 -37.59
CA ASN A 205 -7.51 -9.98 -37.71
C ASN A 205 -6.07 -9.55 -38.04
N GLY A 206 -5.21 -10.50 -38.43
CA GLY A 206 -3.80 -10.31 -38.74
C GLY A 206 -2.86 -10.39 -37.54
N ALA A 207 -3.39 -10.33 -36.32
CA ALA A 207 -2.64 -10.47 -35.07
C ALA A 207 -3.01 -11.75 -34.31
N LEU A 208 -4.31 -12.02 -34.23
CA LEU A 208 -4.91 -13.21 -33.63
C LEU A 208 -5.75 -13.94 -34.66
N ARG A 209 -5.84 -15.26 -34.46
CA ARG A 209 -6.70 -16.18 -35.19
C ARG A 209 -7.43 -17.08 -34.22
N ILE A 210 -8.73 -17.23 -34.41
CA ILE A 210 -9.58 -18.15 -33.63
C ILE A 210 -10.19 -19.16 -34.58
N GLU A 211 -10.05 -20.44 -34.25
CA GLU A 211 -10.60 -21.56 -34.99
C GLU A 211 -11.39 -22.47 -34.03
N PHE A 212 -12.63 -22.78 -34.39
CA PHE A 212 -13.34 -23.90 -33.78
C PHE A 212 -13.19 -25.12 -34.67
N VAL A 213 -12.66 -26.22 -34.12
CA VAL A 213 -12.33 -27.44 -34.88
C VAL A 213 -13.11 -28.64 -34.36
N ARG A 214 -13.37 -29.63 -35.22
CA ARG A 214 -13.91 -30.93 -34.77
C ARG A 214 -12.79 -31.88 -34.38
N THR A 215 -12.82 -32.34 -33.13
CA THR A 215 -11.81 -33.23 -32.54
C THR A 215 -12.48 -34.38 -31.76
N GLY A 216 -11.68 -35.16 -31.04
CA GLY A 216 -12.11 -36.31 -30.25
C GLY A 216 -12.38 -37.55 -31.11
N SER A 217 -12.73 -38.65 -30.45
CA SER A 217 -13.06 -39.89 -31.13
C SER A 217 -14.23 -39.69 -32.10
N GLY A 218 -14.01 -40.02 -33.37
CA GLY A 218 -15.02 -39.85 -34.43
C GLY A 218 -15.41 -38.40 -34.75
N HIS A 219 -14.59 -37.40 -34.39
CA HIS A 219 -14.89 -35.97 -34.63
C HIS A 219 -16.20 -35.50 -33.98
N SER A 220 -16.51 -36.05 -32.80
CA SER A 220 -17.75 -35.82 -32.06
C SER A 220 -17.72 -34.61 -31.13
N ALA A 221 -16.55 -34.03 -30.85
CA ALA A 221 -16.38 -32.86 -30.00
C ALA A 221 -15.95 -31.63 -30.80
N ILE A 222 -16.24 -30.44 -30.27
CA ILE A 222 -15.79 -29.16 -30.80
C ILE A 222 -14.83 -28.53 -29.78
N ALA A 223 -13.70 -28.00 -30.24
CA ALA A 223 -12.73 -27.32 -29.39
C ALA A 223 -12.27 -26.01 -30.03
N CYS A 224 -11.90 -25.04 -29.21
CA CYS A 224 -11.35 -23.76 -29.66
C CYS A 224 -9.82 -23.81 -29.68
N ARG A 225 -9.23 -23.35 -30.78
CA ARG A 225 -7.80 -23.15 -30.99
C ARG A 225 -7.56 -21.67 -31.31
N THR A 226 -6.65 -21.05 -30.58
CA THR A 226 -6.24 -19.65 -30.73
C THR A 226 -4.78 -19.58 -31.09
N SER A 227 -4.47 -18.88 -32.19
CA SER A 227 -3.10 -18.60 -32.59
C SER A 227 -2.84 -17.10 -32.65
N PHE A 228 -1.61 -16.70 -32.37
CA PHE A 228 -1.13 -15.33 -32.46
C PHE A 228 0.05 -15.25 -33.42
N LYS A 229 0.23 -14.09 -34.06
CA LYS A 229 1.24 -13.91 -35.10
C LYS A 229 2.56 -13.44 -34.50
N LYS A 230 3.62 -14.25 -34.66
CA LYS A 230 4.99 -13.92 -34.25
C LYS A 230 5.95 -14.09 -35.43
N GLU A 231 6.71 -13.04 -35.73
CA GLU A 231 7.71 -13.04 -36.82
C GLU A 231 7.14 -13.54 -38.16
N GLY A 232 5.88 -13.23 -38.45
CA GLY A 232 5.17 -13.67 -39.66
C GLY A 232 4.54 -15.07 -39.60
N SER A 233 4.80 -15.85 -38.55
CA SER A 233 4.27 -17.20 -38.34
C SER A 233 3.14 -17.24 -37.30
N TRP A 234 2.19 -18.16 -37.46
CA TRP A 234 1.13 -18.41 -36.46
C TRP A 234 1.63 -19.37 -35.37
N GLN A 235 1.43 -18.98 -34.12
CA GLN A 235 1.88 -19.74 -32.94
C GLN A 235 0.75 -19.86 -31.91
N GLN A 236 0.77 -20.93 -31.11
CA GLN A 236 -0.15 -21.12 -29.98
C GLN A 236 0.56 -20.79 -28.66
N PHE A 237 -0.20 -20.43 -27.62
CA PHE A 237 0.34 -20.03 -26.32
C PHE A 237 1.06 -21.18 -25.59
N GLY A 238 0.47 -22.37 -25.62
CA GLY A 238 1.01 -23.56 -24.98
C GLY A 238 1.83 -24.44 -25.91
N THR A 239 2.59 -25.36 -25.31
CA THR A 239 3.38 -26.37 -26.03
C THR A 239 2.58 -27.63 -26.37
N SER A 240 1.41 -27.77 -25.75
CA SER A 240 0.47 -28.87 -25.96
C SER A 240 -0.55 -28.50 -27.02
N ASN A 241 -0.82 -29.40 -27.97
CA ASN A 241 -1.95 -29.23 -28.88
C ASN A 241 -3.24 -29.55 -28.12
N MET A 242 -3.73 -28.63 -27.30
CA MET A 242 -4.96 -28.78 -26.51
C MET A 242 -5.90 -27.61 -26.77
N GLU A 243 -7.17 -27.77 -26.39
CA GLU A 243 -8.13 -26.66 -26.40
C GLU A 243 -7.66 -25.48 -25.52
N ASP A 244 -7.89 -24.25 -25.99
CA ASP A 244 -7.39 -23.05 -25.33
C ASP A 244 -8.34 -22.48 -24.28
N HIS A 245 -9.65 -22.51 -24.50
CA HIS A 245 -10.60 -21.79 -23.63
C HIS A 245 -11.67 -22.71 -23.09
N ARG A 246 -12.11 -22.45 -21.85
CA ARG A 246 -13.26 -23.12 -21.25
C ARG A 246 -14.30 -22.14 -20.76
N VAL A 247 -15.55 -22.47 -21.00
CA VAL A 247 -16.71 -21.71 -20.52
C VAL A 247 -17.45 -22.56 -19.48
N TYR A 248 -17.77 -21.94 -18.35
CA TYR A 248 -18.43 -22.56 -17.22
C TYR A 248 -19.74 -21.83 -16.91
N LEU A 249 -20.70 -22.58 -16.37
CA LEU A 249 -21.90 -22.04 -15.73
C LEU A 249 -21.99 -22.60 -14.32
N VAL A 250 -21.86 -21.74 -13.31
CA VAL A 250 -22.12 -22.07 -11.91
C VAL A 250 -23.54 -21.65 -11.58
N SER A 251 -24.33 -22.53 -10.98
CA SER A 251 -25.73 -22.26 -10.64
C SER A 251 -26.14 -22.82 -9.28
N THR A 252 -27.02 -22.13 -8.57
CA THR A 252 -27.55 -22.60 -7.28
C THR A 252 -28.92 -21.99 -6.97
N ALA A 253 -29.78 -22.73 -6.26
CA ALA A 253 -31.09 -22.23 -5.85
C ALA A 253 -31.00 -21.16 -4.75
N ALA A 254 -29.99 -21.26 -3.89
CA ALA A 254 -29.72 -20.33 -2.80
C ALA A 254 -28.22 -20.18 -2.60
N THR A 255 -27.77 -18.96 -2.36
CA THR A 255 -26.39 -18.69 -1.97
C THR A 255 -26.29 -17.34 -1.26
N ALA A 256 -25.33 -17.24 -0.36
CA ALA A 256 -24.94 -15.99 0.27
C ALA A 256 -23.44 -15.82 0.10
N ILE A 257 -23.05 -14.77 -0.62
CA ILE A 257 -21.67 -14.29 -0.61
C ILE A 257 -21.42 -13.53 0.69
N ARG A 258 -20.33 -13.84 1.38
CA ARG A 258 -19.96 -13.24 2.66
C ARG A 258 -18.55 -12.67 2.61
N PHE A 259 -18.30 -11.65 3.42
CA PHE A 259 -16.98 -11.04 3.60
C PHE A 259 -16.51 -11.16 5.05
N ASN A 260 -16.77 -12.31 5.66
CA ASN A 260 -16.27 -12.67 7.00
C ASN A 260 -14.74 -12.87 7.00
N LYS A 261 -14.17 -13.28 5.86
CA LYS A 261 -12.74 -13.26 5.54
C LYS A 261 -12.41 -12.04 4.67
N TYR A 262 -11.14 -11.84 4.31
CA TYR A 262 -10.75 -10.75 3.40
C TYR A 262 -11.30 -10.98 1.98
N TYR A 263 -11.13 -12.19 1.47
CA TYR A 263 -11.68 -12.64 0.20
C TYR A 263 -13.16 -13.04 0.37
N PRO A 264 -13.98 -12.96 -0.70
CA PRO A 264 -15.35 -13.45 -0.69
C PRO A 264 -15.38 -14.93 -0.32
N THR A 265 -16.37 -15.31 0.49
CA THR A 265 -16.69 -16.69 0.79
C THR A 265 -18.12 -17.00 0.40
N TRP A 266 -18.38 -18.26 0.04
CA TRP A 266 -19.72 -18.78 -0.18
C TRP A 266 -20.03 -19.86 0.84
N ASP A 267 -21.29 -19.94 1.23
CA ASP A 267 -21.78 -21.10 1.94
C ASP A 267 -21.75 -22.28 0.96
N ALA A 268 -20.73 -23.15 1.09
CA ALA A 268 -20.68 -24.37 0.32
C ALA A 268 -21.97 -25.17 0.59
N GLN A 269 -22.61 -25.61 -0.49
CA GLN A 269 -23.72 -26.57 -0.42
C GLN A 269 -23.20 -27.89 0.19
N GLU A 270 -24.09 -28.86 0.44
CA GLU A 270 -23.80 -30.12 1.17
C GLU A 270 -22.35 -30.64 1.03
N PRO A 271 -21.66 -30.97 2.14
CA PRO A 271 -20.25 -31.37 2.10
C PRO A 271 -19.99 -32.48 1.08
N ALA A 272 -19.21 -32.18 0.04
CA ALA A 272 -18.85 -33.14 -1.02
C ALA A 272 -17.68 -34.07 -0.64
N ALA A 273 -17.20 -33.96 0.60
CA ALA A 273 -16.07 -34.73 1.10
C ALA A 273 -16.33 -35.28 2.50
N TYR A 274 -15.59 -36.33 2.85
CA TYR A 274 -15.61 -36.94 4.16
C TYR A 274 -14.22 -37.47 4.53
N PHE A 275 -13.96 -37.68 5.81
CA PHE A 275 -12.85 -38.52 6.25
C PHE A 275 -13.39 -39.78 6.95
N LEU A 276 -12.56 -40.81 7.00
CA LEU A 276 -12.86 -42.05 7.70
C LEU A 276 -12.12 -42.08 9.04
N LEU A 277 -12.85 -42.35 10.11
CA LEU A 277 -12.25 -42.65 11.41
C LEU A 277 -12.93 -43.90 11.96
N ASN A 278 -12.15 -44.94 12.25
CA ASN A 278 -12.62 -46.23 12.74
C ASN A 278 -13.76 -46.84 11.89
N GLY A 279 -13.68 -46.69 10.56
CA GLY A 279 -14.69 -47.19 9.61
C GLY A 279 -15.96 -46.33 9.48
N GLN A 280 -16.11 -45.26 10.27
CA GLN A 280 -17.23 -44.33 10.19
C GLN A 280 -16.88 -43.14 9.28
N LYS A 281 -17.82 -42.75 8.41
CA LYS A 281 -17.71 -41.56 7.55
C LYS A 281 -18.12 -40.30 8.31
N TYR A 282 -17.30 -39.26 8.21
CA TYR A 282 -17.59 -37.94 8.77
C TYR A 282 -17.56 -36.89 7.66
N PRO A 283 -18.71 -36.31 7.28
CA PRO A 283 -18.76 -35.29 6.23
C PRO A 283 -18.03 -34.03 6.68
N VAL A 284 -17.21 -33.47 5.79
CA VAL A 284 -16.41 -32.27 6.01
C VAL A 284 -16.32 -31.43 4.76
N GLN A 285 -16.21 -30.11 4.92
CA GLN A 285 -15.78 -29.23 3.84
C GLN A 285 -14.25 -29.28 3.76
N LYS A 286 -13.70 -29.37 2.54
CA LYS A 286 -12.25 -29.30 2.38
C LYS A 286 -11.80 -27.87 2.73
N PRO A 287 -10.70 -27.71 3.49
CA PRO A 287 -10.16 -26.39 3.78
C PRO A 287 -9.95 -25.57 2.50
N GLY A 288 -10.54 -24.37 2.45
CA GLY A 288 -10.46 -23.47 1.30
C GLY A 288 -11.59 -23.57 0.28
N ASP A 289 -12.47 -24.57 0.36
CA ASP A 289 -13.63 -24.69 -0.55
C ASP A 289 -14.56 -23.48 -0.46
N ASP A 290 -14.67 -22.86 0.72
CA ASP A 290 -15.48 -21.66 0.92
C ASP A 290 -14.96 -20.45 0.13
N LEU A 291 -13.71 -20.46 -0.32
CA LEU A 291 -13.07 -19.42 -1.14
C LEU A 291 -13.10 -19.73 -2.65
N ASN A 292 -13.47 -20.96 -3.01
CA ASN A 292 -13.36 -21.48 -4.37
C ASN A 292 -14.67 -21.23 -5.15
N PRO A 293 -14.65 -20.36 -6.18
CA PRO A 293 -15.87 -20.02 -6.92
C PRO A 293 -16.43 -21.16 -7.76
N PHE A 294 -15.63 -22.18 -8.10
CA PHE A 294 -16.09 -23.34 -8.87
C PHE A 294 -16.98 -24.28 -8.06
N VAL A 295 -16.87 -24.26 -6.73
CA VAL A 295 -17.68 -25.10 -5.82
C VAL A 295 -18.71 -24.29 -5.02
N ALA A 296 -18.83 -22.98 -5.30
CA ALA A 296 -19.82 -22.09 -4.71
C ALA A 296 -21.29 -22.43 -5.12
N GLY A 297 -21.45 -23.31 -6.11
CA GLY A 297 -22.73 -23.85 -6.58
C GLY A 297 -22.51 -25.08 -7.46
N ASN A 298 -23.55 -25.49 -8.19
CA ASN A 298 -23.47 -26.57 -9.17
C ASN A 298 -22.71 -26.09 -10.40
N LEU A 299 -21.48 -26.55 -10.55
CA LEU A 299 -20.64 -26.32 -11.73
C LEU A 299 -21.13 -27.16 -12.91
N SER A 300 -21.32 -26.50 -14.05
CA SER A 300 -21.53 -27.14 -15.36
C SER A 300 -20.51 -26.59 -16.36
N GLU A 301 -19.85 -27.47 -17.09
CA GLU A 301 -19.17 -27.08 -18.32
C GLU A 301 -20.19 -26.65 -19.38
N ALA A 302 -19.89 -25.58 -20.12
CA ALA A 302 -20.62 -25.22 -21.33
C ALA A 302 -19.95 -25.91 -22.52
N ILE A 303 -20.52 -27.02 -22.98
CA ILE A 303 -19.95 -27.86 -24.03
C ILE A 303 -20.40 -27.33 -25.39
N PRO A 304 -19.49 -26.97 -26.30
CA PRO A 304 -19.85 -26.47 -27.63
C PRO A 304 -20.44 -27.59 -28.49
N ILE A 305 -21.60 -27.33 -29.10
CA ILE A 305 -22.31 -28.28 -29.98
C ILE A 305 -22.41 -27.81 -31.43
N ALA A 306 -22.23 -26.50 -31.68
CA ALA A 306 -22.18 -25.92 -33.01
C ALA A 306 -21.34 -24.64 -32.98
N ALA A 307 -20.59 -24.39 -34.06
CA ALA A 307 -19.90 -23.13 -34.29
C ALA A 307 -20.07 -22.73 -35.76
N GLU A 308 -20.39 -21.45 -35.99
CA GLU A 308 -20.56 -20.89 -37.34
C GLU A 308 -19.87 -19.52 -37.44
N THR A 309 -19.20 -19.27 -38.57
CA THR A 309 -18.63 -17.95 -38.87
C THR A 309 -19.78 -17.06 -39.33
N VAL A 310 -20.09 -16.02 -38.56
CA VAL A 310 -21.20 -15.09 -38.86
C VAL A 310 -20.76 -14.06 -39.90
N ASP A 311 -19.55 -13.54 -39.71
CA ASP A 311 -18.90 -12.58 -40.60
C ASP A 311 -17.38 -12.67 -40.45
N LYS A 312 -16.62 -11.77 -41.08
CA LYS A 312 -15.14 -11.78 -41.06
C LYS A 312 -14.53 -11.55 -39.67
N GLN A 313 -15.32 -11.08 -38.70
CA GLN A 313 -14.87 -10.68 -37.37
C GLN A 313 -15.50 -11.51 -36.26
N THR A 314 -16.59 -12.24 -36.52
CA THR A 314 -17.41 -12.87 -35.47
C THR A 314 -17.68 -14.35 -35.74
N ILE A 315 -17.41 -15.20 -34.74
CA ILE A 315 -17.88 -16.59 -34.67
C ILE A 315 -18.99 -16.68 -33.62
N LYS A 316 -20.08 -17.36 -33.97
CA LYS A 316 -21.15 -17.71 -33.04
C LYS A 316 -21.05 -19.18 -32.67
N VAL A 317 -21.11 -19.47 -31.37
CA VAL A 317 -20.99 -20.81 -30.81
C VAL A 317 -22.21 -21.11 -29.93
N GLN A 318 -22.81 -22.27 -30.11
CA GLN A 318 -23.88 -22.77 -29.26
C GLN A 318 -23.32 -23.78 -28.27
N TYR A 319 -23.65 -23.61 -27.00
CA TYR A 319 -23.24 -24.49 -25.92
C TYR A 319 -24.45 -25.07 -25.19
N ILE A 320 -24.29 -26.31 -24.71
CA ILE A 320 -25.20 -26.94 -23.78
C ILE A 320 -24.54 -27.07 -22.41
N THR A 321 -25.35 -27.00 -21.35
CA THR A 321 -24.90 -27.22 -19.98
C THR A 321 -25.67 -28.38 -19.36
N ARG A 322 -25.09 -29.02 -18.34
CA ARG A 322 -25.72 -30.14 -17.64
C ARG A 322 -27.03 -29.76 -16.92
N ASN A 323 -27.18 -28.49 -16.49
CA ASN A 323 -28.41 -28.01 -15.87
C ASN A 323 -29.53 -27.67 -16.88
N GLY A 324 -29.29 -27.87 -18.19
CA GLY A 324 -30.25 -27.63 -19.27
C GLY A 324 -30.30 -26.19 -19.78
N SER A 325 -29.46 -25.29 -19.28
CA SER A 325 -29.36 -23.92 -19.79
C SER A 325 -28.64 -23.91 -21.15
N GLY A 326 -29.09 -23.06 -22.06
CA GLY A 326 -28.45 -22.87 -23.36
C GLY A 326 -27.59 -21.61 -23.34
N ILE A 327 -26.34 -21.68 -23.81
CA ILE A 327 -25.47 -20.51 -23.93
C ILE A 327 -25.14 -20.27 -25.40
N THR A 328 -25.29 -19.03 -25.85
CA THR A 328 -24.76 -18.55 -27.13
C THR A 328 -23.55 -17.68 -26.86
N GLY A 329 -22.39 -18.04 -27.40
CA GLY A 329 -21.18 -17.22 -27.36
C GLY A 329 -20.92 -16.54 -28.70
N PHE A 330 -20.51 -15.27 -28.66
CA PHE A 330 -20.03 -14.51 -29.79
C PHE A 330 -18.57 -14.15 -29.55
N TRP A 331 -17.68 -14.75 -30.34
CA TRP A 331 -16.24 -14.56 -30.30
C TRP A 331 -15.85 -13.58 -31.40
N SER A 332 -15.31 -12.43 -31.03
CA SER A 332 -15.03 -11.36 -32.00
C SER A 332 -13.56 -10.93 -31.99
N LEU A 333 -13.02 -10.71 -33.19
CA LEU A 333 -11.70 -10.12 -33.41
C LEU A 333 -11.83 -8.84 -34.26
N ARG A 334 -11.62 -7.67 -33.65
CA ARG A 334 -11.62 -6.42 -34.42
C ARG A 334 -10.24 -6.18 -35.03
N SER A 335 -10.22 -5.47 -36.15
CA SER A 335 -8.97 -5.13 -36.85
C SER A 335 -7.98 -4.43 -35.91
N GLY A 336 -6.75 -4.93 -35.83
CA GLY A 336 -5.65 -4.33 -35.06
C GLY A 336 -5.64 -4.64 -33.55
N GLN A 337 -6.66 -5.29 -33.00
CA GLN A 337 -6.69 -5.68 -31.58
C GLN A 337 -5.84 -6.93 -31.30
N GLN A 338 -5.25 -6.98 -30.10
CA GLN A 338 -4.48 -8.11 -29.57
C GLN A 338 -5.28 -8.94 -28.54
N HIS A 339 -6.60 -8.80 -28.56
CA HIS A 339 -7.51 -9.51 -27.67
C HIS A 339 -8.77 -9.95 -28.42
N ILE A 340 -9.51 -10.83 -27.76
CA ILE A 340 -10.76 -11.43 -28.15
C ILE A 340 -11.86 -10.79 -27.31
N ASP A 341 -12.87 -10.25 -27.97
CA ASP A 341 -14.13 -9.87 -27.32
C ASP A 341 -15.06 -11.09 -27.30
N LEU A 342 -15.40 -11.56 -26.10
CA LEU A 342 -16.33 -12.67 -25.91
C LEU A 342 -17.61 -12.18 -25.22
N ARG A 343 -18.75 -12.26 -25.92
CA ARG A 343 -20.08 -12.06 -25.34
C ARG A 343 -20.77 -13.40 -25.15
N LEU A 344 -21.21 -13.71 -23.94
CA LEU A 344 -21.97 -14.90 -23.61
C LEU A 344 -23.40 -14.53 -23.23
N ILE A 345 -24.37 -15.15 -23.90
CA ILE A 345 -25.80 -15.01 -23.61
C ILE A 345 -26.34 -16.36 -23.16
N CYS A 346 -26.69 -16.48 -21.87
CA CYS A 346 -27.26 -17.69 -21.28
C CYS A 346 -28.78 -17.55 -21.13
N LYS A 347 -29.54 -18.47 -21.70
CA LYS A 347 -30.98 -18.64 -21.41
C LYS A 347 -31.14 -19.65 -20.27
N VAL A 348 -31.65 -19.15 -19.15
CA VAL A 348 -31.66 -19.86 -17.88
C VAL A 348 -32.74 -20.95 -17.85
N ALA A 349 -32.38 -22.18 -17.50
CA ALA A 349 -33.34 -23.30 -17.43
C ALA A 349 -34.15 -23.35 -16.13
N GLN A 350 -33.61 -22.83 -15.02
CA GLN A 350 -34.24 -22.90 -13.70
C GLN A 350 -34.06 -21.58 -12.94
N LYS A 351 -35.01 -21.21 -12.08
CA LYS A 351 -34.84 -20.07 -11.18
C LYS A 351 -33.66 -20.28 -10.23
N GLY A 352 -32.80 -19.28 -10.05
CA GLY A 352 -31.66 -19.38 -9.15
C GLY A 352 -30.66 -18.24 -9.29
N TYR A 353 -29.48 -18.43 -8.70
CA TYR A 353 -28.31 -17.59 -8.86
C TYR A 353 -27.36 -18.22 -9.87
N TYR A 354 -26.75 -17.40 -10.73
CA TYR A 354 -25.91 -17.85 -11.84
C TYR A 354 -24.64 -17.03 -11.96
N SER A 355 -23.56 -17.68 -12.39
CA SER A 355 -22.30 -17.04 -12.75
C SER A 355 -21.70 -17.75 -13.96
N MET A 356 -21.29 -16.99 -14.98
CA MET A 356 -20.56 -17.55 -16.12
C MET A 356 -19.05 -17.37 -15.88
N GLY A 357 -18.30 -18.45 -16.01
CA GLY A 357 -16.85 -18.46 -15.89
C GLY A 357 -16.17 -18.62 -17.24
N VAL A 358 -15.04 -17.96 -17.45
CA VAL A 358 -14.19 -18.11 -18.63
C VAL A 358 -12.76 -18.33 -18.18
N ALA A 359 -12.20 -19.50 -18.48
CA ALA A 359 -10.77 -19.77 -18.31
C ALA A 359 -10.07 -19.53 -19.67
N ALA A 360 -9.11 -18.62 -19.65
CA ALA A 360 -8.44 -18.09 -20.84
C ALA A 360 -7.12 -18.80 -21.11
N PHE A 361 -6.96 -19.33 -22.32
CA PHE A 361 -5.79 -20.08 -22.79
C PHE A 361 -5.42 -21.31 -21.95
N GLN A 362 -4.48 -22.14 -22.41
CA GLN A 362 -4.08 -23.35 -21.69
C GLN A 362 -3.45 -23.05 -20.31
N PRO A 363 -3.61 -23.94 -19.32
CA PRO A 363 -2.95 -23.80 -18.02
C PRO A 363 -1.42 -23.86 -18.15
N VAL A 364 -0.73 -23.12 -17.29
CA VAL A 364 0.74 -23.03 -17.25
C VAL A 364 1.30 -23.93 -16.15
N GLU A 365 2.25 -24.78 -16.53
CA GLU A 365 3.00 -25.61 -15.58
C GLU A 365 3.93 -24.76 -14.71
N GLU A 366 4.09 -25.15 -13.45
CA GLU A 366 4.88 -24.39 -12.46
C GLU A 366 6.34 -24.16 -12.89
N GLN A 367 6.94 -25.12 -13.59
CA GLN A 367 8.31 -25.01 -14.13
C GLN A 367 8.46 -23.93 -15.20
N ASN A 368 7.40 -23.65 -15.95
CA ASN A 368 7.38 -22.64 -17.01
C ASN A 368 6.85 -21.29 -16.53
N LEU A 369 6.20 -21.24 -15.36
CA LEU A 369 5.66 -20.02 -14.79
C LEU A 369 6.78 -18.99 -14.55
N GLU A 370 6.62 -17.80 -15.10
CA GLU A 370 7.49 -16.65 -14.82
C GLU A 370 6.87 -15.76 -13.74
N ASN A 371 5.65 -15.26 -13.98
CA ASN A 371 4.98 -14.28 -13.13
C ASN A 371 3.46 -14.41 -13.25
N VAL A 372 2.73 -14.04 -12.20
CA VAL A 372 1.28 -13.85 -12.20
C VAL A 372 0.95 -12.44 -11.76
N MET A 373 -0.15 -11.87 -12.26
CA MET A 373 -0.63 -10.56 -11.83
C MET A 373 -2.15 -10.59 -11.64
N MET A 374 -2.59 -10.31 -10.42
CA MET A 374 -3.98 -10.05 -10.02
C MET A 374 -3.91 -9.10 -8.81
N ALA A 375 -3.67 -7.82 -9.10
CA ALA A 375 -3.34 -6.79 -8.12
C ALA A 375 -4.55 -6.44 -7.22
N PRO A 376 -4.31 -6.10 -5.94
CA PRO A 376 -2.99 -5.94 -5.32
C PRO A 376 -2.43 -7.23 -4.69
N MET A 377 -3.22 -8.30 -4.55
CA MET A 377 -2.85 -9.43 -3.69
C MET A 377 -1.85 -10.41 -4.32
N PHE A 378 -1.93 -10.63 -5.64
CA PHE A 378 -1.11 -11.62 -6.33
C PHE A 378 -0.24 -10.95 -7.38
N GLN A 379 1.07 -11.04 -7.17
CA GLN A 379 2.12 -10.55 -8.06
C GLN A 379 3.36 -11.41 -7.84
N TYR A 380 4.30 -11.45 -8.79
CA TYR A 380 5.44 -12.38 -8.76
C TYR A 380 4.99 -13.83 -8.95
N LYS A 381 5.41 -14.77 -8.09
CA LYS A 381 4.91 -16.16 -8.08
C LYS A 381 4.03 -16.43 -6.87
N ARG A 382 3.42 -15.39 -6.32
CA ARG A 382 2.51 -15.50 -5.16
C ARG A 382 1.19 -16.08 -5.65
N LEU A 383 0.90 -17.31 -5.25
CA LEU A 383 -0.32 -18.05 -5.61
C LEU A 383 -0.94 -18.64 -4.35
N SER A 384 -2.27 -18.67 -4.28
CA SER A 384 -3.01 -19.41 -3.28
C SER A 384 -2.88 -20.92 -3.50
N GLU A 385 -3.09 -21.71 -2.44
CA GLU A 385 -3.06 -23.18 -2.51
C GLU A 385 -4.15 -23.75 -3.43
N GLY A 386 -5.31 -23.09 -3.49
CA GLY A 386 -6.46 -23.44 -4.32
C GLY A 386 -7.02 -22.23 -5.08
N PRO A 387 -8.07 -22.42 -5.91
CA PRO A 387 -8.82 -21.30 -6.46
C PRO A 387 -9.36 -20.39 -5.37
N GLN A 388 -9.08 -19.10 -5.50
CA GLN A 388 -9.50 -18.07 -4.56
C GLN A 388 -9.85 -16.81 -5.35
N MET A 389 -11.08 -16.33 -5.19
CA MET A 389 -11.59 -15.19 -5.97
C MET A 389 -11.12 -13.84 -5.41
N MET A 390 -10.75 -12.93 -6.31
CA MET A 390 -10.78 -11.49 -6.08
C MET A 390 -11.92 -10.87 -6.88
N ILE A 391 -12.82 -10.13 -6.23
CA ILE A 391 -13.85 -9.35 -6.94
C ILE A 391 -13.28 -8.02 -7.42
N THR A 392 -13.90 -7.41 -8.43
CA THR A 392 -13.41 -6.16 -9.03
C THR A 392 -13.26 -5.01 -8.03
N SER A 393 -14.12 -4.93 -7.01
CA SER A 393 -14.00 -3.93 -5.93
C SER A 393 -12.74 -4.10 -5.06
N MET A 394 -12.04 -5.23 -5.15
CA MET A 394 -10.73 -5.43 -4.49
C MET A 394 -9.55 -5.06 -5.40
N MET A 395 -9.80 -4.77 -6.68
CA MET A 395 -8.78 -4.68 -7.72
C MET A 395 -8.69 -3.26 -8.27
N GLN A 396 -7.47 -2.76 -8.47
CA GLN A 396 -7.23 -1.48 -9.13
C GLN A 396 -7.34 -1.62 -10.65
N GLN A 397 -6.92 -2.77 -11.17
CA GLN A 397 -7.11 -3.15 -12.56
C GLN A 397 -7.84 -4.50 -12.61
N PRO A 398 -9.10 -4.56 -13.12
CA PRO A 398 -9.89 -5.78 -13.29
C PRO A 398 -9.31 -6.78 -14.31
N LEU A 399 -8.19 -7.41 -13.96
CA LEU A 399 -7.35 -8.20 -14.85
C LEU A 399 -6.64 -9.33 -14.09
N ALA A 400 -6.56 -10.50 -14.71
CA ALA A 400 -5.68 -11.59 -14.28
C ALA A 400 -4.71 -11.95 -15.43
N ILE A 401 -3.41 -11.94 -15.16
CA ILE A 401 -2.34 -12.30 -16.11
C ILE A 401 -1.55 -13.50 -15.59
N VAL A 402 -1.22 -14.43 -16.48
CA VAL A 402 -0.24 -15.49 -16.24
C VAL A 402 0.82 -15.42 -17.33
N SER A 403 2.09 -15.26 -16.92
CA SER A 403 3.24 -15.19 -17.81
C SER A 403 4.06 -16.47 -17.75
N SER A 404 4.41 -16.99 -18.92
CA SER A 404 5.09 -18.28 -19.08
C SER A 404 6.33 -18.14 -19.96
N LYS A 405 7.38 -18.87 -19.61
CA LYS A 405 8.50 -19.18 -20.50
C LYS A 405 8.05 -20.28 -21.45
N ALA A 406 7.46 -19.91 -22.58
CA ALA A 406 7.16 -20.88 -23.62
C ALA A 406 8.44 -21.26 -24.38
N SER A 407 8.42 -22.41 -25.08
CA SER A 407 9.53 -22.86 -25.93
C SER A 407 9.92 -21.86 -27.01
N GLN A 408 9.00 -20.95 -27.36
CA GLN A 408 9.16 -19.90 -28.36
C GLN A 408 9.51 -18.53 -27.75
N GLY A 409 9.75 -18.43 -26.44
CA GLY A 409 10.00 -17.17 -25.72
C GLY A 409 8.90 -16.82 -24.71
N MET A 410 9.03 -15.67 -24.04
CA MET A 410 8.07 -15.24 -23.02
C MET A 410 6.74 -14.82 -23.65
N ALA A 411 5.63 -15.28 -23.08
CA ALA A 411 4.28 -14.84 -23.42
C ALA A 411 3.40 -14.73 -22.17
N SER A 412 2.40 -13.86 -22.24
CA SER A 412 1.45 -13.62 -21.15
C SER A 412 0.01 -13.78 -21.63
N SER A 413 -0.70 -14.80 -21.13
CA SER A 413 -2.14 -14.93 -21.31
C SER A 413 -2.89 -14.14 -20.24
N TYR A 414 -4.02 -13.56 -20.58
CA TYR A 414 -4.83 -12.80 -19.63
C TYR A 414 -6.33 -12.86 -19.90
N VAL A 415 -7.09 -12.55 -18.86
CA VAL A 415 -8.52 -12.23 -18.93
C VAL A 415 -8.78 -10.92 -18.20
N ALA A 416 -9.55 -10.03 -18.81
CA ALA A 416 -9.90 -8.72 -18.29
C ALA A 416 -11.42 -8.52 -18.30
N ALA A 417 -11.91 -7.70 -17.37
CA ALA A 417 -13.30 -7.27 -17.41
C ALA A 417 -13.50 -6.22 -18.50
N SER A 418 -14.58 -6.37 -19.26
CA SER A 418 -14.96 -5.42 -20.30
C SER A 418 -15.37 -4.08 -19.67
N PRO A 419 -14.94 -2.91 -20.19
CA PRO A 419 -15.21 -1.61 -19.60
C PRO A 419 -16.70 -1.29 -19.37
N GLU A 420 -17.58 -1.85 -20.21
CA GLU A 420 -19.04 -1.70 -20.09
C GLU A 420 -19.63 -2.25 -18.79
N LEU A 421 -18.91 -3.11 -18.06
CA LEU A 421 -19.33 -3.63 -16.77
C LEU A 421 -19.28 -2.58 -15.65
N PHE A 422 -18.54 -1.47 -15.83
CA PHE A 422 -18.24 -0.50 -14.76
C PHE A 422 -18.98 0.83 -14.89
N ARG A 423 -20.14 0.90 -15.56
CA ARG A 423 -20.84 2.17 -15.84
C ARG A 423 -21.12 2.97 -14.56
N LYS A 424 -20.30 3.99 -14.30
CA LYS A 424 -20.32 4.84 -13.09
C LYS A 424 -20.25 4.03 -11.79
N ASP A 425 -19.52 2.91 -11.82
CA ASP A 425 -19.27 2.09 -10.64
C ASP A 425 -17.99 2.55 -9.93
N TRP A 426 -18.14 3.02 -8.69
CA TRP A 426 -16.99 3.29 -7.83
C TRP A 426 -16.46 2.00 -7.17
N GLY A 427 -17.28 0.96 -7.03
CA GLY A 427 -16.94 -0.27 -6.32
C GLY A 427 -17.26 -0.18 -4.83
N SER A 428 -17.85 -1.26 -4.30
CA SER A 428 -18.17 -1.43 -2.88
C SER A 428 -18.10 -2.92 -2.49
N VAL A 429 -18.30 -3.20 -1.20
CA VAL A 429 -18.51 -4.59 -0.74
C VAL A 429 -19.87 -5.14 -1.17
N ASP A 430 -20.86 -4.27 -1.39
CA ASP A 430 -22.24 -4.64 -1.73
C ASP A 430 -22.40 -5.08 -3.18
N TYR A 431 -21.50 -4.63 -4.05
CA TYR A 431 -21.59 -4.93 -5.48
C TYR A 431 -20.21 -4.95 -6.13
N ALA A 432 -20.02 -5.95 -6.97
CA ALA A 432 -18.91 -6.06 -7.91
C ALA A 432 -19.38 -6.85 -9.14
N PRO A 433 -19.24 -6.30 -10.37
CA PRO A 433 -19.77 -6.94 -11.58
C PRO A 433 -19.05 -8.24 -11.98
N ALA A 434 -17.81 -8.44 -11.51
CA ALA A 434 -17.00 -9.60 -11.86
C ALA A 434 -16.03 -10.01 -10.75
N GLY A 435 -15.49 -11.22 -10.88
CA GLY A 435 -14.40 -11.71 -10.04
C GLY A 435 -13.43 -12.59 -10.82
N PHE A 436 -12.21 -12.75 -10.28
CA PHE A 436 -11.08 -13.34 -10.96
C PHE A 436 -10.36 -14.37 -10.08
N THR A 437 -9.79 -15.39 -10.70
CA THR A 437 -8.85 -16.32 -10.07
C THR A 437 -7.62 -16.52 -10.97
N LEU A 438 -6.51 -16.98 -10.38
CA LEU A 438 -5.30 -17.41 -11.10
C LEU A 438 -5.17 -18.94 -11.14
N LYS A 439 -6.21 -19.65 -10.70
CA LYS A 439 -6.30 -21.10 -10.63
C LYS A 439 -7.64 -21.56 -11.19
N ASN A 440 -7.61 -22.55 -12.08
CA ASN A 440 -8.82 -23.13 -12.68
C ASN A 440 -9.49 -24.18 -11.77
N ASP A 441 -10.53 -24.83 -12.29
CA ASP A 441 -11.31 -25.87 -11.60
C ASP A 441 -10.44 -27.07 -11.14
N ASN A 442 -9.34 -27.35 -11.84
CA ASN A 442 -8.37 -28.40 -11.52
C ASN A 442 -7.17 -27.89 -10.70
N ASN A 443 -7.25 -26.68 -10.15
CA ASN A 443 -6.17 -26.03 -9.39
C ASN A 443 -4.86 -25.82 -10.17
N GLN A 444 -4.93 -25.75 -11.50
CA GLN A 444 -3.80 -25.42 -12.37
C GLN A 444 -3.71 -23.91 -12.57
N VAL A 445 -2.52 -23.37 -12.82
CA VAL A 445 -2.31 -21.92 -12.99
C VAL A 445 -2.87 -21.46 -14.32
N GLN A 446 -3.97 -20.72 -14.30
CA GLN A 446 -4.68 -20.24 -15.48
C GLN A 446 -5.50 -19.01 -15.10
N PRO A 447 -5.51 -17.95 -15.92
CA PRO A 447 -6.34 -16.78 -15.66
C PRO A 447 -7.82 -17.12 -15.91
N VAL A 448 -8.68 -16.85 -14.92
CA VAL A 448 -10.13 -17.10 -15.00
C VAL A 448 -10.91 -15.89 -14.54
N MET A 449 -11.98 -15.55 -15.26
CA MET A 449 -12.94 -14.51 -14.89
C MET A 449 -14.34 -15.09 -14.73
N PHE A 450 -15.10 -14.56 -13.78
CA PHE A 450 -16.50 -14.89 -13.52
C PHE A 450 -17.35 -13.63 -13.59
N ALA A 451 -18.49 -13.69 -14.28
CA ALA A 451 -19.49 -12.62 -14.30
C ALA A 451 -20.91 -13.19 -14.51
N PRO A 452 -21.92 -12.72 -13.76
CA PRO A 452 -21.80 -11.92 -12.54
C PRO A 452 -21.15 -12.71 -11.40
N VAL A 453 -20.79 -12.04 -10.30
CA VAL A 453 -20.31 -12.74 -9.09
C VAL A 453 -21.49 -13.44 -8.42
N LEU A 454 -21.38 -14.76 -8.22
CA LEU A 454 -22.46 -15.57 -7.67
C LEU A 454 -22.88 -15.05 -6.28
N GLY A 455 -24.19 -14.82 -6.08
CA GLY A 455 -24.75 -14.29 -4.83
C GLY A 455 -24.87 -12.77 -4.76
N MET A 456 -24.26 -12.03 -5.71
CA MET A 456 -24.53 -10.60 -5.86
C MET A 456 -25.92 -10.35 -6.45
N SER A 457 -26.43 -9.13 -6.30
CA SER A 457 -27.79 -8.77 -6.71
C SER A 457 -28.09 -9.03 -8.20
N ASP A 458 -27.10 -8.87 -9.07
CA ASP A 458 -27.22 -9.07 -10.52
C ASP A 458 -26.96 -10.51 -10.97
N SER A 459 -26.79 -11.45 -10.02
CA SER A 459 -26.64 -12.88 -10.29
C SER A 459 -27.95 -13.67 -10.19
N ARG A 460 -29.06 -13.03 -9.80
CA ARG A 460 -30.35 -13.69 -9.57
C ARG A 460 -31.25 -13.63 -10.81
N TYR A 461 -31.73 -14.79 -11.25
CA TYR A 461 -32.55 -14.93 -12.47
C TYR A 461 -33.72 -15.90 -12.28
N ASN A 462 -34.82 -15.65 -13.01
CA ASN A 462 -35.95 -16.56 -13.16
C ASN A 462 -35.77 -17.47 -14.40
N THR A 463 -36.52 -18.58 -14.43
CA THR A 463 -36.55 -19.48 -15.59
C THR A 463 -36.90 -18.71 -16.87
N GLY A 464 -36.10 -18.93 -17.92
CA GLY A 464 -36.29 -18.35 -19.25
C GLY A 464 -35.67 -16.96 -19.44
N GLU A 465 -35.24 -16.28 -18.38
CA GLU A 465 -34.53 -15.01 -18.47
C GLU A 465 -33.15 -15.16 -19.15
N LEU A 466 -32.58 -14.04 -19.59
CA LEU A 466 -31.28 -14.00 -20.26
C LEU A 466 -30.22 -13.37 -19.35
N ILE A 467 -29.08 -14.04 -19.24
CA ILE A 467 -27.85 -13.48 -18.68
C ILE A 467 -26.98 -13.06 -19.85
N ASP A 468 -26.57 -11.80 -19.91
CA ASP A 468 -25.71 -11.26 -20.95
C ASP A 468 -24.44 -10.68 -20.32
N ARG A 469 -23.27 -11.24 -20.63
CA ARG A 469 -21.99 -10.81 -20.07
C ARG A 469 -20.88 -10.81 -21.11
N HIS A 470 -19.93 -9.92 -20.88
CA HIS A 470 -18.82 -9.63 -21.77
C HIS A 470 -17.49 -9.90 -21.07
N PHE A 471 -16.58 -10.56 -21.76
CA PHE A 471 -15.25 -10.94 -21.31
C PHE A 471 -14.23 -10.52 -22.36
N THR A 472 -13.05 -10.08 -21.92
CA THR A 472 -11.92 -9.82 -22.81
C THR A 472 -10.81 -10.82 -22.52
N ILE A 473 -10.39 -11.57 -23.53
CA ILE A 473 -9.36 -12.61 -23.42
C ILE A 473 -8.21 -12.23 -24.34
N GLY A 474 -6.96 -12.30 -23.89
CA GLY A 474 -5.86 -11.94 -24.79
C GLY A 474 -4.53 -12.55 -24.43
N ILE A 475 -3.59 -12.37 -25.35
CA ILE A 475 -2.22 -12.82 -25.22
C ILE A 475 -1.28 -11.70 -25.65
N SER A 476 -0.28 -11.43 -24.83
CA SER A 476 0.77 -10.46 -25.11
C SER A 476 2.12 -11.16 -25.32
N GLN A 477 2.90 -10.67 -26.29
CA GLN A 477 4.27 -11.14 -26.53
C GLN A 477 5.25 -10.47 -25.56
N GLY A 478 5.66 -11.24 -24.55
CA GLY A 478 6.58 -10.82 -23.52
C GLY A 478 6.05 -11.17 -22.14
N ASN A 479 6.42 -10.36 -21.16
CA ASN A 479 6.07 -10.59 -19.76
C ASN A 479 4.85 -9.75 -19.35
N TRP A 480 4.36 -9.96 -18.12
CA TRP A 480 3.13 -9.36 -17.59
C TRP A 480 3.07 -7.82 -17.67
N ASP A 481 4.22 -7.13 -17.63
CA ASP A 481 4.31 -5.67 -17.70
C ASP A 481 3.83 -5.14 -19.06
N LYS A 482 4.15 -5.85 -20.15
CA LYS A 482 3.62 -5.52 -21.49
C LYS A 482 2.13 -5.78 -21.61
N ALA A 483 1.65 -6.91 -21.07
CA ALA A 483 0.23 -7.21 -21.03
C ALA A 483 -0.54 -6.12 -20.24
N LEU A 484 0.02 -5.65 -19.13
CA LEU A 484 -0.56 -4.55 -18.34
C LEU A 484 -0.65 -3.25 -19.15
N ASP A 485 0.41 -2.90 -19.88
CA ASP A 485 0.45 -1.71 -20.74
C ASP A 485 -0.62 -1.79 -21.83
N GLU A 486 -0.65 -2.90 -22.58
CA GLU A 486 -1.63 -3.15 -23.64
C GLU A 486 -3.06 -3.13 -23.12
N VAL A 487 -3.34 -3.79 -21.98
CA VAL A 487 -4.67 -3.80 -21.36
C VAL A 487 -5.08 -2.39 -20.91
N SER A 488 -4.18 -1.63 -20.29
CA SER A 488 -4.46 -0.27 -19.84
C SER A 488 -4.82 0.63 -21.02
N LYS A 489 -4.10 0.50 -22.14
CA LYS A 489 -4.27 1.34 -23.33
C LYS A 489 -5.44 0.92 -24.22
N GLU A 490 -5.56 -0.36 -24.50
CA GLU A 490 -6.47 -0.88 -25.56
C GLU A 490 -7.81 -1.38 -25.01
N ILE A 491 -7.87 -1.82 -23.74
CA ILE A 491 -9.12 -2.32 -23.12
C ILE A 491 -9.73 -1.24 -22.23
N PHE A 492 -9.01 -0.77 -21.22
CA PHE A 492 -9.53 0.26 -20.32
C PHE A 492 -9.47 1.67 -20.92
N GLU A 493 -8.74 1.84 -22.03
CA GLU A 493 -8.57 3.10 -22.74
C GLU A 493 -8.12 4.25 -21.83
N VAL A 494 -7.19 3.95 -20.91
CA VAL A 494 -6.60 4.95 -20.02
C VAL A 494 -5.79 5.93 -20.87
N LYS A 495 -6.25 7.18 -20.89
CA LYS A 495 -5.64 8.31 -21.62
C LYS A 495 -5.42 9.46 -20.66
N ASP A 496 -4.66 10.47 -21.08
CA ASP A 496 -4.63 11.75 -20.37
C ASP A 496 -5.93 12.50 -20.64
N TYR A 497 -6.87 12.47 -19.68
CA TYR A 497 -8.14 13.20 -19.75
C TYR A 497 -8.23 14.31 -18.69
N ARG A 498 -7.19 14.47 -17.85
CA ARG A 498 -7.23 15.46 -16.77
C ARG A 498 -6.95 16.85 -17.29
N LYS A 499 -7.68 17.82 -16.74
CA LYS A 499 -7.60 19.25 -17.08
C LYS A 499 -7.56 20.10 -15.83
N GLN A 500 -7.11 21.35 -15.96
CA GLN A 500 -7.15 22.34 -14.88
C GLN A 500 -8.10 23.47 -15.27
N GLU A 501 -9.25 23.56 -14.58
CA GLU A 501 -10.27 24.58 -14.86
C GLU A 501 -10.38 25.61 -13.73
N GLN A 502 -10.22 25.19 -12.47
CA GLN A 502 -10.41 26.07 -11.31
C GLN A 502 -9.11 26.65 -10.75
N SER A 503 -8.02 25.90 -10.81
CA SER A 503 -6.73 26.25 -10.23
C SER A 503 -5.63 25.56 -11.01
N SER A 504 -4.51 26.26 -11.24
CA SER A 504 -3.28 25.61 -11.70
C SER A 504 -2.67 24.74 -10.59
N LEU A 505 -1.80 23.79 -10.94
CA LEU A 505 -1.00 23.05 -9.94
C LEU A 505 -0.08 24.00 -9.18
N THR A 506 0.41 25.05 -9.83
CA THR A 506 1.21 26.10 -9.18
C THR A 506 0.43 26.81 -8.07
N ASP A 507 -0.82 27.19 -8.34
CA ASP A 507 -1.70 27.79 -7.33
C ASP A 507 -2.06 26.79 -6.23
N ALA A 508 -2.26 25.52 -6.56
CA ALA A 508 -2.50 24.47 -5.57
C ALA A 508 -1.32 24.32 -4.60
N VAL A 509 -0.08 24.35 -5.13
CA VAL A 509 1.16 24.38 -4.34
C VAL A 509 1.19 25.61 -3.42
N PHE A 510 0.88 26.81 -3.93
CA PHE A 510 0.84 28.01 -3.09
C PHE A 510 -0.24 27.96 -2.02
N ASN A 511 -1.43 27.44 -2.32
CA ASN A 511 -2.50 27.27 -1.34
C ASN A 511 -2.11 26.27 -0.23
N MET A 512 -1.36 25.21 -0.56
CA MET A 512 -0.81 24.29 0.44
C MET A 512 0.32 24.91 1.27
N ILE A 513 1.13 25.78 0.69
CA ILE A 513 2.13 26.57 1.44
C ILE A 513 1.43 27.48 2.45
N ASP A 514 0.39 28.20 2.01
CA ASP A 514 -0.44 29.04 2.88
C ASP A 514 -1.13 28.21 3.99
N LEU A 515 -1.52 26.96 3.68
CA LEU A 515 -2.05 26.02 4.68
C LEU A 515 -1.01 25.67 5.74
N VAL A 516 0.20 25.27 5.35
CA VAL A 516 1.29 24.91 6.29
C VAL A 516 1.66 26.07 7.22
N LYS A 517 1.51 27.32 6.76
CA LYS A 517 1.71 28.54 7.57
C LYS A 517 0.65 28.74 8.66
N ASN A 518 -0.53 28.13 8.53
CA ASN A 518 -1.61 28.26 9.50
C ASN A 518 -1.51 27.17 10.59
N ASP A 519 -1.21 27.57 11.82
CA ASP A 519 -1.04 26.64 12.95
C ASP A 519 -2.27 25.75 13.17
N GLU A 520 -3.46 26.34 13.16
CA GLU A 520 -4.71 25.64 13.47
C GLU A 520 -5.12 24.70 12.33
N ALA A 521 -5.18 25.19 11.10
CA ALA A 521 -5.65 24.43 9.95
C ALA A 521 -4.66 23.34 9.54
N ALA A 522 -3.36 23.59 9.65
CA ALA A 522 -2.36 22.55 9.41
C ALA A 522 -2.17 21.59 10.60
N GLY A 523 -2.72 21.90 11.77
CA GLY A 523 -2.51 21.09 12.98
C GLY A 523 -1.04 21.10 13.43
N TRP A 524 -0.36 22.23 13.31
CA TRP A 524 1.00 22.40 13.82
C TRP A 524 0.99 22.66 15.33
N ALA A 525 1.83 21.95 16.08
CA ALA A 525 2.01 22.12 17.51
C ALA A 525 3.37 22.76 17.81
N PRO A 526 3.46 24.09 18.04
CA PRO A 526 4.73 24.78 18.23
C PRO A 526 5.60 24.19 19.34
N ALA A 527 4.98 23.82 20.48
CA ALA A 527 5.69 23.22 21.62
C ALA A 527 6.31 21.84 21.33
N LEU A 528 5.78 21.12 20.35
CA LEU A 528 6.25 19.78 19.96
C LEU A 528 7.08 19.80 18.66
N LYS A 529 7.12 20.94 17.96
CA LYS A 529 7.83 21.15 16.69
C LYS A 529 7.39 20.19 15.58
N GLY A 530 6.10 19.90 15.47
CA GLY A 530 5.56 18.98 14.46
C GLY A 530 4.06 19.11 14.23
N PHE A 531 3.54 18.36 13.25
CA PHE A 531 2.12 18.30 12.92
C PHE A 531 1.43 17.17 13.69
N TYR A 532 0.20 17.36 14.15
CA TYR A 532 -0.50 16.35 14.94
C TYR A 532 -0.60 14.99 14.22
N ASP A 533 -0.24 13.93 14.94
CA ASP A 533 -0.60 12.56 14.60
C ASP A 533 -2.06 12.34 14.99
N ILE A 534 -2.94 12.16 14.00
CA ILE A 534 -4.36 11.98 14.25
C ILE A 534 -4.68 10.56 14.74
N GLU A 535 -3.75 9.62 14.55
CA GLU A 535 -3.95 8.18 14.79
C GLU A 535 -3.45 7.74 16.18
N GLY A 536 -2.55 8.52 16.78
CA GLY A 536 -2.02 8.24 18.11
C GLY A 536 -3.04 8.53 19.21
N ASP A 537 -3.33 7.55 20.06
CA ASP A 537 -4.17 7.77 21.26
C ASP A 537 -3.47 8.76 22.21
N PRO A 538 -4.03 9.97 22.44
CA PRO A 538 -3.35 11.04 23.13
C PRO A 538 -3.51 10.96 24.67
N LYS A 539 -4.00 9.84 25.21
CA LYS A 539 -4.36 9.69 26.63
C LYS A 539 -3.27 10.13 27.62
N THR A 540 -1.99 9.96 27.28
CA THR A 540 -0.85 10.44 28.09
C THR A 540 -0.29 11.75 27.55
N ALA A 541 -0.03 11.82 26.24
CA ALA A 541 0.45 13.03 25.59
C ALA A 541 0.04 13.06 24.10
N PRO A 542 -0.19 14.26 23.52
CA PRO A 542 -0.35 14.40 22.09
C PRO A 542 0.93 13.96 21.35
N THR A 543 0.74 13.31 20.21
CA THR A 543 1.84 12.88 19.32
C THR A 543 1.89 13.79 18.10
N VAL A 544 3.10 14.10 17.63
CA VAL A 544 3.33 14.79 16.37
C VAL A 544 4.18 13.96 15.41
N VAL A 545 4.07 14.26 14.13
CA VAL A 545 4.85 13.64 13.06
C VAL A 545 5.45 14.72 12.16
N ASN A 546 6.73 14.52 11.82
CA ASN A 546 7.39 15.23 10.72
C ASN A 546 7.63 14.24 9.57
N ALA A 547 6.62 13.94 8.74
CA ALA A 547 6.72 12.88 7.73
C ALA A 547 7.64 13.22 6.54
N THR A 548 7.80 14.50 6.22
CA THR A 548 8.66 14.98 5.12
C THR A 548 9.36 16.29 5.53
N PRO A 549 10.29 16.22 6.51
CA PRO A 549 10.90 17.41 7.11
C PRO A 549 11.69 18.28 6.12
N LEU A 550 12.31 17.71 5.09
CA LEU A 550 13.07 18.51 4.11
C LEU A 550 12.18 19.46 3.32
N ALA A 551 10.91 19.11 3.05
CA ALA A 551 10.01 20.01 2.35
C ALA A 551 9.78 21.28 3.15
N ASN A 552 9.51 21.18 4.46
CA ASN A 552 9.35 22.36 5.33
C ASN A 552 10.58 23.26 5.27
N ILE A 553 11.79 22.68 5.30
CA ILE A 553 13.02 23.47 5.24
C ILE A 553 13.16 24.13 3.87
N ALA A 554 12.90 23.40 2.79
CA ALA A 554 13.00 23.91 1.42
C ALA A 554 12.05 25.07 1.14
N LEU A 555 10.85 25.08 1.73
CA LEU A 555 9.88 26.17 1.56
C LEU A 555 10.43 27.54 2.01
N SER A 556 11.26 27.59 3.06
CA SER A 556 11.87 28.86 3.49
C SER A 556 12.87 29.39 2.46
N VAL A 557 13.64 28.50 1.84
CA VAL A 557 14.66 28.84 0.83
C VAL A 557 13.98 29.24 -0.48
N LEU A 558 13.01 28.44 -0.94
CA LEU A 558 12.29 28.67 -2.19
C LEU A 558 11.50 29.98 -2.17
N GLN A 559 10.87 30.32 -1.04
CA GLN A 559 10.16 31.59 -0.88
C GLN A 559 11.09 32.74 -0.48
N ASN A 560 12.30 32.44 0.00
CA ASN A 560 13.17 33.36 0.74
C ASN A 560 12.40 34.08 1.85
N ASP A 561 11.78 33.26 2.70
CA ASP A 561 10.88 33.65 3.78
C ASP A 561 11.54 33.31 5.13
N GLU A 562 12.17 34.32 5.75
CA GLU A 562 12.87 34.18 7.02
C GLU A 562 11.89 33.91 8.18
N ASP A 563 10.67 34.46 8.12
CA ASP A 563 9.65 34.23 9.15
C ASP A 563 9.17 32.78 9.10
N PHE A 564 9.00 32.20 7.91
CA PHE A 564 8.74 30.76 7.76
C PHE A 564 9.92 29.92 8.23
N TYR A 565 11.16 30.39 8.03
CA TYR A 565 12.32 29.72 8.58
C TYR A 565 12.23 29.62 10.10
N LEU A 566 11.96 30.74 10.79
CA LEU A 566 11.87 30.79 12.25
C LEU A 566 10.68 29.99 12.81
N THR A 567 9.53 30.02 12.14
CA THR A 567 8.28 29.44 12.66
C THR A 567 8.06 27.97 12.27
N ARG A 568 8.76 27.47 11.24
CA ARG A 568 8.62 26.09 10.75
C ARG A 568 9.94 25.38 10.51
N SER A 569 10.84 25.99 9.73
CA SER A 569 12.06 25.30 9.28
C SER A 569 13.02 25.03 10.44
N LEU A 570 13.37 26.05 11.22
CA LEU A 570 14.25 25.93 12.37
C LEU A 570 13.69 24.96 13.43
N PRO A 571 12.42 25.03 13.85
CA PRO A 571 11.82 24.00 14.69
C PRO A 571 11.91 22.58 14.12
N THR A 572 11.72 22.43 12.80
CA THR A 572 11.88 21.13 12.12
C THR A 572 13.34 20.65 12.15
N ILE A 573 14.31 21.54 11.93
CA ILE A 573 15.75 21.24 12.00
C ILE A 573 16.10 20.78 13.43
N GLU A 574 15.69 21.55 14.44
CA GLU A 574 15.88 21.21 15.86
C GLU A 574 15.25 19.86 16.19
N PHE A 575 14.04 19.59 15.69
CA PHE A 575 13.36 18.30 15.84
C PHE A 575 14.22 17.15 15.29
N THR A 576 14.70 17.26 14.05
CA THR A 576 15.50 16.20 13.40
C THR A 576 16.91 16.02 13.97
N LEU A 577 17.46 17.03 14.64
CA LEU A 577 18.73 16.96 15.36
C LEU A 577 18.59 16.35 16.77
N SER A 578 17.37 16.20 17.28
CA SER A 578 17.15 15.77 18.67
C SER A 578 16.29 14.51 18.79
N ARG A 579 15.13 14.46 18.12
CA ARG A 579 14.13 13.39 18.32
C ARG A 579 14.60 12.07 17.74
N SER A 580 14.10 10.99 18.34
CA SER A 580 14.41 9.61 17.98
C SER A 580 13.84 9.18 16.63
N GLY A 581 12.86 9.88 16.07
CA GLY A 581 12.24 9.48 14.81
C GLY A 581 11.18 10.45 14.29
N TYR A 582 10.44 9.99 13.28
CA TYR A 582 9.41 10.81 12.62
C TYR A 582 8.24 11.14 13.53
N ARG A 583 7.80 10.16 14.34
CA ARG A 583 6.74 10.30 15.34
C ARG A 583 7.34 10.55 16.71
N TRP A 584 6.82 11.55 17.43
CA TRP A 584 7.32 11.88 18.76
C TRP A 584 6.24 12.49 19.67
N ALA A 585 6.31 12.19 20.97
CA ALA A 585 5.48 12.73 22.04
C ALA A 585 6.32 13.08 23.28
N THR A 586 5.76 13.84 24.20
CA THR A 586 6.45 14.26 25.44
C THR A 586 6.46 13.20 26.54
N ASP A 587 5.64 12.16 26.43
CA ASP A 587 5.52 11.09 27.42
C ASP A 587 5.36 9.72 26.72
N ILE A 588 5.40 8.65 27.50
CA ILE A 588 5.18 7.29 27.02
C ILE A 588 3.74 7.17 26.52
N VAL A 589 3.59 6.78 25.26
CA VAL A 589 2.30 6.49 24.63
C VAL A 589 2.28 5.00 24.28
N PRO A 590 1.63 4.13 25.09
CA PRO A 590 1.74 2.67 24.96
C PRO A 590 1.29 2.10 23.60
N THR A 591 0.39 2.79 22.91
CA THR A 591 -0.16 2.43 21.61
C THR A 591 0.66 2.96 20.43
N ALA A 592 1.69 3.79 20.68
CA ALA A 592 2.44 4.52 19.66
C ALA A 592 3.95 4.22 19.68
N TYR A 593 4.71 4.97 18.87
CA TYR A 593 6.16 4.78 18.68
C TYR A 593 6.98 5.10 19.94
N ASN A 594 6.54 6.06 20.77
CA ASN A 594 7.18 6.37 22.06
C ASN A 594 6.71 5.43 23.17
N ALA A 595 6.87 4.12 22.98
CA ALA A 595 6.36 3.11 23.91
C ALA A 595 7.25 2.90 25.15
N THR A 596 8.46 3.48 25.18
CA THR A 596 9.41 3.27 26.28
C THR A 596 10.13 4.56 26.66
N ARG A 597 10.67 4.60 27.88
CA ARG A 597 11.52 5.71 28.33
C ARG A 597 12.69 5.98 27.38
N LYS A 598 13.30 4.93 26.82
CA LYS A 598 14.42 5.05 25.87
C LYS A 598 14.04 5.78 24.59
N THR A 599 12.83 5.59 24.09
CA THR A 599 12.34 6.25 22.87
C THR A 599 12.10 7.76 23.04
N LEU A 600 12.08 8.25 24.28
CA LEU A 600 11.99 9.67 24.60
C LEU A 600 13.37 10.34 24.67
N GLU A 601 14.46 9.59 24.82
CA GLU A 601 15.80 10.20 24.86
C GLU A 601 16.17 10.86 23.52
N PHE A 602 16.75 12.05 23.59
CA PHE A 602 17.20 12.79 22.43
C PHE A 602 18.61 12.42 22.03
N ASN A 603 18.82 12.04 20.77
CA ASN A 603 20.15 11.73 20.23
C ASN A 603 20.14 11.70 18.69
N PRO A 604 20.89 12.57 18.00
CA PRO A 604 20.92 12.65 16.53
C PRO A 604 21.54 11.41 15.87
N PHE A 605 22.34 10.63 16.59
CA PHE A 605 23.05 9.47 16.03
C PHE A 605 22.19 8.21 16.00
N THR A 606 21.14 8.15 16.82
CA THR A 606 20.23 7.00 16.90
C THR A 606 18.83 7.32 16.38
N SER A 607 18.66 8.45 15.67
CA SER A 607 17.40 8.87 15.09
C SER A 607 17.08 8.14 13.77
N GLN A 608 15.79 8.11 13.38
CA GLN A 608 15.36 7.50 12.10
C GLN A 608 15.74 8.28 10.83
N PHE A 609 16.34 9.48 10.95
CA PHE A 609 16.68 10.32 9.80
C PHE A 609 17.95 9.80 9.09
N THR A 610 17.88 9.70 7.77
CA THR A 610 18.85 9.03 6.89
C THR A 610 20.07 9.90 6.56
N THR A 611 21.11 9.29 5.96
CA THR A 611 22.20 10.06 5.33
C THR A 611 21.66 11.03 4.28
N SER A 612 20.72 10.60 3.42
CA SER A 612 20.08 11.44 2.40
C SER A 612 19.38 12.69 2.99
N TYR A 613 18.73 12.55 4.16
CA TYR A 613 18.15 13.67 4.89
C TYR A 613 19.21 14.72 5.25
N TYR A 614 20.31 14.32 5.92
CA TYR A 614 21.32 15.27 6.39
C TYR A 614 22.11 15.92 5.24
N VAL A 615 22.30 15.21 4.12
CA VAL A 615 22.81 15.82 2.88
C VAL A 615 21.85 16.89 2.37
N GLY A 616 20.55 16.59 2.40
CA GLY A 616 19.52 17.54 2.02
C GLY A 616 19.46 18.77 2.92
N LEU A 617 19.59 18.57 4.23
CA LEU A 617 19.65 19.63 5.22
C LEU A 617 20.84 20.57 4.98
N ASP A 618 22.04 20.01 4.79
CA ASP A 618 23.25 20.82 4.52
C ASP A 618 23.09 21.65 3.24
N ARG A 619 22.60 21.05 2.15
CA ARG A 619 22.30 21.75 0.90
C ARG A 619 21.30 22.89 1.11
N LEU A 620 20.20 22.65 1.81
CA LEU A 620 19.17 23.68 2.06
C LEU A 620 19.66 24.80 2.99
N LEU A 621 20.63 24.53 3.85
CA LEU A 621 21.33 25.55 4.65
C LEU A 621 22.50 26.20 3.88
N GLY A 622 22.56 26.03 2.55
CA GLY A 622 23.55 26.66 1.67
C GLY A 622 24.95 26.05 1.75
N GLY A 623 25.10 24.83 2.28
CA GLY A 623 26.41 24.22 2.53
C GLY A 623 27.23 24.93 3.62
N LEU A 624 26.56 25.74 4.45
CA LEU A 624 27.20 26.56 5.48
C LEU A 624 27.47 25.79 6.77
N ASN A 625 27.04 24.53 6.88
CA ASN A 625 27.14 23.72 8.10
C ASN A 625 27.86 22.38 7.85
N PRO A 626 29.12 22.39 7.36
CA PRO A 626 29.86 21.17 7.00
C PRO A 626 30.03 20.17 8.15
N TRP A 627 29.86 20.58 9.41
CA TRP A 627 29.82 19.69 10.57
C TRP A 627 28.66 18.67 10.53
N LEU A 628 27.59 18.93 9.76
CA LEU A 628 26.47 17.98 9.57
C LEU A 628 26.94 16.65 8.98
N LYS A 629 28.06 16.65 8.23
CA LYS A 629 28.72 15.44 7.75
C LYS A 629 28.99 14.43 8.88
N ASN A 630 29.37 14.90 10.07
CA ASN A 630 29.66 14.05 11.23
C ASN A 630 28.41 13.34 11.76
N ILE A 631 27.21 13.83 11.44
CA ILE A 631 25.93 13.18 11.74
C ILE A 631 25.47 12.34 10.57
N ALA A 632 25.65 12.82 9.34
CA ALA A 632 25.22 12.13 8.12
C ALA A 632 25.94 10.79 7.90
N ILE A 633 27.24 10.74 8.24
CA ILE A 633 28.11 9.56 8.14
C ILE A 633 29.02 9.45 9.39
N PRO A 634 28.45 9.11 10.55
CA PRO A 634 29.18 9.13 11.82
C PRO A 634 30.37 8.17 11.78
N GLY A 635 31.56 8.68 12.09
CA GLY A 635 32.80 7.90 12.00
C GLY A 635 33.08 7.36 10.59
N ASP A 636 32.68 8.09 9.54
CA ASP A 636 32.82 7.69 8.13
C ASP A 636 32.09 6.37 7.81
N SER A 637 31.00 6.09 8.54
CA SER A 637 30.14 4.92 8.38
C SER A 637 28.72 5.32 7.98
N LEU A 638 28.03 4.46 7.22
CA LEU A 638 26.61 4.66 6.90
C LEU A 638 25.76 4.54 8.18
N ARG A 639 24.66 5.29 8.24
CA ARG A 639 23.76 5.25 9.41
C ARG A 639 22.96 3.95 9.43
N ALA A 640 22.87 3.33 10.61
CA ALA A 640 22.02 2.16 10.86
C ALA A 640 20.61 2.62 11.25
N VAL A 641 19.82 3.01 10.25
CA VAL A 641 18.48 3.57 10.44
C VAL A 641 17.37 2.58 10.07
N LYS A 642 16.19 2.75 10.65
CA LYS A 642 14.97 2.01 10.30
C LYS A 642 13.84 2.98 9.96
N GLY A 643 13.21 2.79 8.80
CA GLY A 643 12.12 3.62 8.33
C GLY A 643 10.82 3.38 9.10
N TYR A 644 9.87 4.29 8.94
CA TYR A 644 8.50 4.09 9.41
C TYR A 644 7.73 3.28 8.36
N SER A 645 7.47 2.00 8.66
CA SER A 645 6.76 1.06 7.78
C SER A 645 7.35 0.94 6.37
N THR A 646 8.67 1.12 6.25
CA THR A 646 9.45 1.01 5.02
C THR A 646 10.89 0.61 5.35
N ASP A 647 11.54 -0.12 4.44
CA ASP A 647 12.94 -0.54 4.58
C ASP A 647 13.88 0.53 4.03
N PHE A 648 15.03 0.71 4.67
CA PHE A 648 16.11 1.51 4.10
C PHE A 648 17.12 0.63 3.40
N HIS A 649 17.56 1.08 2.22
CA HIS A 649 18.56 0.36 1.45
C HIS A 649 19.94 1.02 1.61
N SER A 650 20.93 0.22 2.01
CA SER A 650 22.30 0.66 2.22
C SER A 650 22.90 1.29 0.95
N TRP A 651 22.56 0.77 -0.23
CA TRP A 651 23.02 1.32 -1.50
C TRP A 651 22.55 2.75 -1.74
N ASN A 652 21.32 3.11 -1.32
CA ASN A 652 20.81 4.47 -1.45
C ASN A 652 21.55 5.40 -0.48
N GLN A 653 21.76 4.97 0.77
CA GLN A 653 22.57 5.74 1.72
C GLN A 653 24.01 5.93 1.23
N ALA A 654 24.61 4.91 0.59
CA ALA A 654 25.92 5.02 -0.03
C ALA A 654 25.93 6.02 -1.22
N LEU A 655 24.89 6.03 -2.05
CA LEU A 655 24.75 7.05 -3.10
C LEU A 655 24.73 8.46 -2.51
N TRP A 656 24.00 8.68 -1.43
CA TRP A 656 23.96 9.99 -0.77
C TRP A 656 25.25 10.34 -0.01
N ALA A 657 25.97 9.35 0.53
CA ALA A 657 27.33 9.55 1.05
C ALA A 657 28.31 9.97 -0.06
N TYR A 658 28.17 9.42 -1.28
CA TYR A 658 28.91 9.90 -2.45
C TYR A 658 28.54 11.35 -2.80
N GLN A 659 27.25 11.68 -2.82
CA GLN A 659 26.76 13.04 -3.07
C GLN A 659 27.25 14.08 -2.04
N LEU A 660 27.55 13.64 -0.82
CA LEU A 660 28.10 14.46 0.26
C LEU A 660 29.62 14.65 0.17
N THR A 661 30.34 13.60 -0.23
CA THR A 661 31.80 13.53 -0.04
C THR A 661 32.62 13.51 -1.32
N GLY A 662 32.01 13.20 -2.46
CA GLY A 662 32.69 12.94 -3.73
C GLY A 662 33.57 11.68 -3.75
N GLN A 663 33.61 10.90 -2.66
CA GLN A 663 34.52 9.75 -2.56
C GLN A 663 33.99 8.54 -3.36
N VAL A 664 34.79 8.08 -4.31
CA VAL A 664 34.44 6.99 -5.24
C VAL A 664 34.08 5.68 -4.53
N LYS A 665 34.62 5.41 -3.32
CA LYS A 665 34.30 4.22 -2.53
C LYS A 665 32.80 4.06 -2.28
N TRP A 666 32.10 5.17 -2.04
CA TRP A 666 30.67 5.18 -1.77
C TRP A 666 29.86 4.89 -3.03
N LEU A 667 30.27 5.44 -4.18
CA LEU A 667 29.62 5.14 -5.46
C LEU A 667 29.82 3.67 -5.86
N GLN A 668 31.01 3.11 -5.65
CA GLN A 668 31.29 1.70 -5.90
C GLN A 668 30.44 0.79 -5.00
N GLN A 669 30.31 1.15 -3.72
CA GLN A 669 29.44 0.43 -2.79
C GLN A 669 27.96 0.50 -3.22
N ALA A 670 27.47 1.70 -3.56
CA ALA A 670 26.11 1.91 -4.05
C ALA A 670 25.82 1.04 -5.27
N LYS A 671 26.71 1.03 -6.28
CA LYS A 671 26.56 0.19 -7.48
C LYS A 671 26.49 -1.30 -7.13
N ARG A 672 27.45 -1.80 -6.36
CA ARG A 672 27.53 -3.22 -6.00
C ARG A 672 26.29 -3.69 -5.24
N GLU A 673 25.85 -2.93 -4.25
CA GLU A 673 24.70 -3.29 -3.43
C GLU A 673 23.36 -3.08 -4.17
N ALA A 674 23.27 -2.08 -5.06
CA ALA A 674 22.11 -1.91 -5.93
C ALA A 674 21.98 -3.06 -6.95
N ASP A 675 23.08 -3.57 -7.49
CA ASP A 675 23.08 -4.71 -8.41
C ASP A 675 22.51 -5.97 -7.72
N ILE A 676 22.90 -6.22 -6.47
CA ILE A 676 22.35 -7.30 -5.64
C ILE A 676 20.85 -7.05 -5.36
N PHE A 677 20.48 -5.82 -5.01
CA PHE A 677 19.09 -5.45 -4.78
C PHE A 677 18.22 -5.71 -6.02
N ILE A 678 18.67 -5.30 -7.21
CA ILE A 678 17.93 -5.51 -8.45
C ILE A 678 17.70 -7.00 -8.71
N GLN A 679 18.75 -7.81 -8.59
CA GLN A 679 18.63 -9.25 -8.79
C GLN A 679 17.69 -9.90 -7.77
N HIS A 680 17.78 -9.56 -6.49
CA HIS A 680 17.06 -10.25 -5.41
C HIS A 680 15.69 -9.68 -5.06
N LYS A 681 15.40 -8.42 -5.42
CA LYS A 681 14.20 -7.70 -4.99
C LYS A 681 13.35 -7.15 -6.14
N ILE A 682 13.97 -6.81 -7.27
CA ILE A 682 13.25 -6.32 -8.46
C ILE A 682 12.88 -7.50 -9.38
N TYR A 683 13.87 -8.27 -9.83
CA TYR A 683 13.66 -9.35 -10.80
C TYR A 683 13.34 -10.71 -10.17
N ASN A 684 13.63 -10.91 -8.89
CA ASN A 684 13.31 -12.16 -8.20
C ASN A 684 11.81 -12.30 -7.92
N ASN A 685 11.17 -13.28 -8.54
CA ASN A 685 9.74 -13.52 -8.37
C ASN A 685 9.46 -14.39 -7.13
N SER A 686 9.29 -13.74 -5.98
CA SER A 686 8.95 -14.41 -4.71
C SER A 686 7.60 -15.16 -4.79
N ASN A 687 7.53 -16.33 -4.14
CA ASN A 687 6.30 -17.11 -3.96
C ASN A 687 5.61 -16.86 -2.60
N LYS A 688 6.21 -16.05 -1.73
CA LYS A 688 5.68 -15.79 -0.38
C LYS A 688 4.43 -14.91 -0.46
N LEU A 689 3.28 -15.48 -0.10
CA LEU A 689 2.03 -14.73 0.06
C LEU A 689 2.14 -13.67 1.15
N LEU A 690 1.48 -12.53 0.92
CA LEU A 690 1.34 -11.45 1.89
C LEU A 690 -0.10 -11.41 2.41
N SER A 691 -0.27 -10.93 3.65
CA SER A 691 -1.59 -10.59 4.16
C SER A 691 -2.10 -9.28 3.54
N HIS A 692 -3.36 -8.93 3.79
CA HIS A 692 -4.01 -7.72 3.29
C HIS A 692 -3.68 -6.45 4.12
N ILE A 693 -2.76 -6.54 5.07
CA ILE A 693 -2.43 -5.49 6.06
C ILE A 693 -1.24 -4.60 5.66
N PRO A 694 -0.14 -5.10 5.05
CA PRO A 694 1.00 -4.25 4.73
C PRO A 694 0.69 -3.17 3.70
N PHE A 695 1.46 -2.08 3.72
CA PHE A 695 1.35 -1.00 2.74
C PHE A 695 1.76 -1.49 1.35
N TYR A 696 0.92 -1.23 0.34
CA TYR A 696 1.13 -1.71 -1.03
C TYR A 696 2.47 -1.24 -1.59
N ASN A 697 2.65 0.09 -1.63
CA ASN A 697 3.82 0.75 -2.22
C ASN A 697 5.13 0.56 -1.41
N ALA A 698 5.09 -0.09 -0.24
CA ALA A 698 6.28 -0.31 0.59
C ALA A 698 6.61 -1.80 0.81
N SER A 699 5.65 -2.71 0.66
CA SER A 699 5.80 -4.12 1.03
C SER A 699 5.47 -5.10 -0.08
N PHE A 700 4.61 -4.74 -1.04
CA PHE A 700 4.16 -5.69 -2.05
C PHE A 700 5.21 -5.89 -3.15
N TYR A 701 5.97 -4.85 -3.47
CA TYR A 701 7.11 -4.85 -4.39
C TYR A 701 8.24 -3.99 -3.83
N ALA A 702 9.43 -4.10 -4.41
CA ALA A 702 10.60 -3.34 -3.97
C ALA A 702 10.62 -1.91 -4.56
N PRO A 703 11.05 -0.89 -3.80
CA PRO A 703 11.06 0.49 -4.25
C PRO A 703 12.03 0.68 -5.42
N TRP A 704 11.51 1.13 -6.56
CA TRP A 704 12.25 1.25 -7.82
C TRP A 704 12.73 2.67 -8.10
N TRP A 705 12.10 3.67 -7.49
CA TRP A 705 12.29 5.09 -7.81
C TRP A 705 13.70 5.61 -7.51
N ASP A 706 14.37 5.07 -6.49
CA ASP A 706 15.74 5.48 -6.13
C ASP A 706 16.78 4.99 -7.15
N LEU A 707 16.45 4.01 -7.99
CA LEU A 707 17.31 3.55 -9.08
C LEU A 707 17.47 4.63 -10.17
N LEU A 708 16.51 5.55 -10.31
CA LEU A 708 16.63 6.70 -11.21
C LEU A 708 17.72 7.66 -10.75
N ASP A 709 17.87 7.86 -9.44
CA ASP A 709 18.93 8.70 -8.88
C ASP A 709 20.31 8.09 -9.15
N LEU A 710 20.42 6.75 -9.07
CA LEU A 710 21.64 6.04 -9.41
C LEU A 710 21.92 6.04 -10.92
N TYR A 711 20.89 5.90 -11.76
CA TYR A 711 21.02 6.08 -13.21
C TYR A 711 21.52 7.48 -13.54
N GLU A 712 20.98 8.52 -12.91
CA GLU A 712 21.42 9.89 -13.17
C GLU A 712 22.88 10.12 -12.80
N ALA A 713 23.36 9.51 -11.70
CA ALA A 713 24.73 9.60 -11.23
C ALA A 713 25.74 8.76 -12.05
N THR A 714 25.29 7.69 -12.71
CA THR A 714 26.19 6.71 -13.37
C THR A 714 26.02 6.62 -14.87
N LYS A 715 24.84 6.99 -15.40
CA LYS A 715 24.35 6.75 -16.76
C LYS A 715 24.32 5.27 -17.18
N ASP A 716 24.37 4.35 -16.21
CA ASP A 716 24.28 2.91 -16.47
C ASP A 716 22.81 2.50 -16.67
N LYS A 717 22.47 2.12 -17.91
CA LYS A 717 21.10 1.85 -18.35
C LYS A 717 20.43 0.73 -17.55
N LYS A 718 21.17 -0.21 -16.96
CA LYS A 718 20.59 -1.30 -16.17
C LYS A 718 19.72 -0.80 -15.00
N TYR A 719 20.09 0.35 -14.41
CA TYR A 719 19.32 0.97 -13.33
C TYR A 719 18.00 1.56 -13.85
N LEU A 720 18.02 2.16 -15.04
CA LEU A 720 16.83 2.67 -15.71
C LEU A 720 15.89 1.52 -16.13
N ASP A 721 16.43 0.43 -16.68
CA ASP A 721 15.64 -0.73 -17.11
C ASP A 721 14.98 -1.42 -15.89
N ALA A 722 15.72 -1.56 -14.78
CA ALA A 722 15.17 -2.08 -13.53
C ALA A 722 14.12 -1.16 -12.92
N ALA A 723 14.33 0.17 -12.98
CA ALA A 723 13.34 1.16 -12.55
C ALA A 723 12.06 1.06 -13.40
N SER A 724 12.21 0.96 -14.73
CA SER A 724 11.09 0.79 -15.65
C SER A 724 10.30 -0.47 -15.34
N TYR A 725 10.94 -1.63 -15.17
CA TYR A 725 10.24 -2.88 -14.84
C TYR A 725 9.54 -2.79 -13.47
N GLY A 726 10.25 -2.32 -12.44
CA GLY A 726 9.70 -2.17 -11.10
C GLY A 726 8.49 -1.23 -11.01
N SER A 727 8.44 -0.20 -11.87
CA SER A 727 7.33 0.76 -11.91
C SER A 727 5.99 0.17 -12.33
N TYR A 728 5.98 -0.94 -13.08
CA TYR A 728 4.73 -1.60 -13.46
C TYR A 728 4.00 -2.19 -12.25
N PHE A 729 4.72 -2.53 -11.17
CA PHE A 729 4.06 -2.96 -9.93
C PHE A 729 3.30 -1.80 -9.29
N THR A 730 3.85 -0.58 -9.35
CA THR A 730 3.11 0.61 -8.94
C THR A 730 1.88 0.82 -9.82
N ILE A 731 2.03 0.75 -11.15
CA ILE A 731 0.92 0.95 -12.11
C ILE A 731 -0.20 -0.09 -11.91
N ALA A 732 0.15 -1.34 -11.61
CA ALA A 732 -0.82 -2.40 -11.34
C ALA A 732 -1.71 -2.08 -10.13
N GLY A 733 -1.19 -1.36 -9.14
CA GLY A 733 -1.93 -0.82 -7.99
C GLY A 733 -2.50 0.58 -8.20
N ILE A 734 -2.57 1.09 -9.43
CA ILE A 734 -3.26 2.34 -9.77
C ILE A 734 -4.51 2.02 -10.59
N ARG A 735 -5.62 2.66 -10.23
CA ARG A 735 -6.93 2.37 -10.80
C ARG A 735 -7.04 2.74 -12.28
N SER A 736 -7.63 1.86 -13.09
CA SER A 736 -7.83 2.02 -14.54
C SER A 736 -9.29 2.18 -15.01
N TYR A 737 -10.27 2.05 -14.10
CA TYR A 737 -11.71 2.11 -14.41
C TYR A 737 -12.49 3.00 -13.41
N PRO A 738 -13.69 3.48 -13.74
CA PRO A 738 -14.41 3.31 -15.02
C PRO A 738 -13.79 4.11 -16.17
N LYS A 739 -14.12 3.72 -17.41
CA LYS A 739 -13.74 4.48 -18.62
C LYS A 739 -14.35 5.88 -18.52
N VAL A 740 -13.51 6.90 -18.66
CA VAL A 740 -13.93 8.31 -18.64
C VAL A 740 -14.52 8.69 -19.99
N GLN A 741 -15.73 9.26 -19.98
CA GLN A 741 -16.39 9.80 -21.18
C GLN A 741 -16.45 11.32 -21.12
N ASP A 742 -16.56 11.97 -22.28
CA ASP A 742 -16.81 13.41 -22.36
C ASP A 742 -18.31 13.70 -22.15
N SER A 743 -18.78 13.41 -20.94
CA SER A 743 -20.16 13.57 -20.51
C SER A 743 -20.24 14.09 -19.09
N LEU A 744 -21.43 14.57 -18.73
CA LEU A 744 -21.73 14.98 -17.36
C LEU A 744 -22.26 13.80 -16.54
N GLN A 745 -21.87 13.75 -15.26
CA GLN A 745 -22.45 12.87 -14.26
C GLN A 745 -23.01 13.63 -13.07
N THR A 746 -24.09 13.12 -12.50
CA THR A 746 -24.67 13.64 -11.25
C THR A 746 -23.81 13.17 -10.07
N ILE A 747 -23.44 14.10 -9.21
CA ILE A 747 -22.83 13.84 -7.90
C ILE A 747 -23.75 14.32 -6.78
N HIS A 748 -23.58 13.75 -5.59
CA HIS A 748 -24.35 14.03 -4.37
C HIS A 748 -25.89 13.92 -4.54
N PRO A 749 -26.40 12.80 -5.09
CA PRO A 749 -27.83 12.63 -5.33
C PRO A 749 -28.64 12.84 -4.03
N GLY A 750 -29.72 13.62 -4.11
CA GLY A 750 -30.55 14.00 -2.97
C GLY A 750 -29.87 14.94 -1.97
N ASN A 751 -28.85 15.71 -2.39
CA ASN A 751 -28.02 16.55 -1.54
C ASN A 751 -27.35 15.76 -0.39
N ARG A 752 -26.91 14.53 -0.68
CA ARG A 752 -26.29 13.63 0.30
C ARG A 752 -24.97 13.07 -0.21
N TYR A 753 -23.99 13.03 0.69
CA TYR A 753 -22.71 12.38 0.48
C TYR A 753 -22.00 12.20 1.82
N ASP A 754 -21.73 10.96 2.21
CA ASP A 754 -21.15 10.65 3.53
C ASP A 754 -19.62 10.71 3.51
N GLY A 755 -19.00 10.18 2.46
CA GLY A 755 -17.53 10.03 2.36
C GLY A 755 -16.95 9.23 3.53
N ILE A 756 -15.73 9.58 3.95
CA ILE A 756 -15.15 9.07 5.18
C ILE A 756 -15.73 9.85 6.36
N THR A 757 -16.05 9.17 7.48
CA THR A 757 -16.71 9.79 8.64
C THR A 757 -16.03 9.51 9.99
N HIS A 758 -14.91 8.78 10.00
CA HIS A 758 -14.21 8.43 11.23
C HIS A 758 -13.72 9.66 12.01
N ILE A 759 -13.93 9.73 13.32
CA ILE A 759 -13.48 10.85 14.15
C ILE A 759 -12.11 10.51 14.73
N TRP A 760 -11.11 11.32 14.40
CA TRP A 760 -9.72 11.16 14.84
C TRP A 760 -9.37 12.14 15.96
N TRP A 761 -8.09 12.21 16.32
CA TRP A 761 -7.57 13.15 17.32
C TRP A 761 -6.98 14.42 16.69
N LYS A 762 -7.18 15.56 17.34
CA LYS A 762 -6.40 16.79 17.12
C LYS A 762 -5.89 17.28 18.47
N GLY A 763 -4.59 17.15 18.71
CA GLY A 763 -4.05 17.34 20.05
C GLY A 763 -4.55 16.26 21.01
N ASN A 764 -5.33 16.64 22.02
CA ASN A 764 -5.84 15.76 23.06
C ASN A 764 -7.37 15.51 22.97
N ALA A 765 -8.03 15.96 21.90
CA ALA A 765 -9.48 15.88 21.76
C ALA A 765 -9.89 15.18 20.46
N PRO A 766 -11.02 14.45 20.45
CA PRO A 766 -11.63 13.97 19.22
C PRO A 766 -12.04 15.16 18.34
N TYR A 767 -11.72 15.12 17.06
CA TYR A 767 -11.96 16.21 16.13
C TYR A 767 -12.18 15.72 14.71
N ARG A 768 -13.14 16.33 14.00
CA ARG A 768 -13.29 16.21 12.55
C ARG A 768 -13.81 17.54 12.00
N LEU A 769 -13.11 18.08 11.00
CA LEU A 769 -13.42 19.40 10.45
C LEU A 769 -14.84 19.42 9.83
N GLY A 770 -15.68 20.36 10.27
CA GLY A 770 -17.06 20.49 9.79
C GLY A 770 -18.02 19.40 10.30
N PHE A 771 -17.68 18.68 11.38
CA PHE A 771 -18.57 17.68 12.01
C PHE A 771 -19.26 18.25 13.27
N PRO A 772 -20.53 17.88 13.57
CA PRO A 772 -21.43 17.01 12.80
C PRO A 772 -21.81 17.61 11.45
N ARG A 773 -22.11 16.74 10.48
CA ARG A 773 -22.56 17.11 9.14
C ARG A 773 -23.85 17.94 9.21
N LYS A 774 -24.01 18.88 8.28
CA LYS A 774 -25.20 19.77 8.22
C LYS A 774 -26.01 19.46 6.96
N ASN A 775 -27.33 19.53 7.06
CA ASN A 775 -28.20 19.41 5.88
C ASN A 775 -27.82 20.47 4.83
N GLY A 776 -27.58 20.02 3.59
CA GLY A 776 -27.17 20.88 2.48
C GLY A 776 -25.70 21.27 2.46
N ASP A 777 -24.84 20.68 3.30
CA ASP A 777 -23.38 20.88 3.23
C ASP A 777 -22.75 20.34 1.93
N VAL A 778 -23.51 19.54 1.18
CA VAL A 778 -23.28 19.20 -0.22
C VAL A 778 -24.55 19.44 -1.03
N GLN A 779 -24.39 19.71 -2.33
CA GLN A 779 -25.51 19.93 -3.26
C GLN A 779 -25.41 18.95 -4.42
N GLU A 780 -26.56 18.40 -4.82
CA GLU A 780 -26.70 17.63 -6.05
C GLU A 780 -26.41 18.52 -7.24
N LYS A 781 -25.52 18.06 -8.13
CA LYS A 781 -25.17 18.79 -9.36
C LYS A 781 -24.58 17.86 -10.39
N LYS A 782 -24.52 18.35 -11.63
CA LYS A 782 -23.83 17.68 -12.73
C LYS A 782 -22.42 18.24 -12.87
N VAL A 783 -21.44 17.35 -13.00
CA VAL A 783 -20.02 17.68 -13.25
C VAL A 783 -19.48 16.81 -14.38
N PRO A 784 -18.44 17.25 -15.11
CA PRO A 784 -17.76 16.40 -16.09
C PRO A 784 -17.24 15.11 -15.45
N GLU A 785 -17.36 13.99 -16.16
CA GLU A 785 -16.94 12.68 -15.64
C GLU A 785 -15.45 12.64 -15.30
N TRP A 786 -14.63 13.29 -16.14
CA TRP A 786 -13.19 13.38 -15.92
C TRP A 786 -12.84 14.02 -14.57
N LEU A 787 -13.64 14.97 -14.06
CA LEU A 787 -13.33 15.77 -12.86
C LEU A 787 -13.23 14.89 -11.61
N VAL A 788 -14.22 14.03 -11.42
CA VAL A 788 -14.36 13.18 -10.21
C VAL A 788 -13.97 11.72 -10.47
N SER A 789 -13.30 11.44 -11.60
CA SER A 789 -12.82 10.10 -11.95
C SER A 789 -11.75 9.57 -10.98
N PRO A 790 -11.86 8.30 -10.52
CA PRO A 790 -10.85 7.68 -9.66
C PRO A 790 -9.65 7.11 -10.45
N VAL A 791 -9.71 7.09 -11.78
CA VAL A 791 -8.63 6.54 -12.62
C VAL A 791 -7.35 7.35 -12.45
N GLY A 792 -6.24 6.69 -12.11
CA GLY A 792 -4.98 7.34 -11.71
C GLY A 792 -4.75 7.42 -10.19
N LEU A 793 -5.73 7.10 -9.35
CA LEU A 793 -5.54 6.99 -7.90
C LEU A 793 -5.02 5.60 -7.49
N GLY A 794 -4.11 5.57 -6.52
CA GLY A 794 -3.54 4.34 -5.96
C GLY A 794 -4.25 3.88 -4.68
N LEU A 795 -3.65 2.92 -3.97
CA LEU A 795 -4.09 2.45 -2.66
C LEU A 795 -2.99 2.55 -1.61
N GLU A 796 -3.40 2.58 -0.34
CA GLU A 796 -2.50 2.51 0.81
C GLU A 796 -2.27 1.05 1.25
N GLN A 797 -3.32 0.39 1.75
CA GLN A 797 -3.32 -1.03 2.11
C GLN A 797 -4.52 -1.71 1.44
N PRO A 798 -4.44 -3.01 1.11
CA PRO A 798 -5.61 -3.74 0.63
C PRO A 798 -6.78 -3.73 1.63
N SER A 799 -6.49 -3.69 2.94
CA SER A 799 -7.46 -3.58 4.04
C SER A 799 -8.18 -2.22 4.12
N THR A 800 -7.45 -1.12 3.91
CA THR A 800 -8.02 0.25 3.98
C THR A 800 -8.73 0.62 2.68
N TYR A 801 -8.29 0.05 1.55
CA TYR A 801 -8.97 0.18 0.26
C TYR A 801 -10.33 -0.54 0.24
N PHE A 802 -10.40 -1.79 0.72
CA PHE A 802 -11.62 -2.61 0.74
C PHE A 802 -12.04 -2.92 2.18
N THR A 803 -12.92 -2.11 2.76
CA THR A 803 -13.24 -2.11 4.21
C THR A 803 -14.15 -3.25 4.66
N ARG A 804 -14.79 -3.98 3.74
CA ARG A 804 -15.79 -5.04 4.01
C ARG A 804 -17.01 -4.56 4.82
N VAL A 805 -17.22 -3.25 4.93
CA VAL A 805 -18.35 -2.65 5.65
C VAL A 805 -19.46 -2.32 4.67
N LYS A 806 -20.67 -2.86 4.93
CA LYS A 806 -21.86 -2.62 4.11
C LYS A 806 -22.13 -1.12 3.96
N GLY A 807 -22.49 -0.68 2.76
CA GLY A 807 -22.78 0.71 2.43
C GLY A 807 -21.56 1.59 2.19
N GLN A 808 -20.34 1.08 2.40
CA GLN A 808 -19.11 1.81 2.10
C GLN A 808 -18.58 1.49 0.70
N THR A 809 -18.10 2.53 0.04
CA THR A 809 -17.37 2.41 -1.23
C THR A 809 -15.89 2.12 -0.96
N VAL A 810 -15.15 1.71 -1.99
CA VAL A 810 -13.69 1.50 -1.85
C VAL A 810 -12.96 2.83 -1.68
N HIS A 811 -11.79 2.81 -1.04
CA HIS A 811 -11.05 4.02 -0.64
C HIS A 811 -9.66 4.12 -1.31
N PRO A 812 -9.56 4.47 -2.59
CA PRO A 812 -8.28 4.90 -3.16
C PRO A 812 -7.73 6.14 -2.43
N VAL A 813 -6.43 6.42 -2.57
CA VAL A 813 -5.75 7.53 -1.88
C VAL A 813 -5.26 8.61 -2.83
N PHE A 814 -5.27 9.87 -2.38
CA PHE A 814 -4.74 11.03 -3.10
C PHE A 814 -3.20 11.16 -3.01
N MET A 815 -2.55 10.33 -2.19
CA MET A 815 -1.12 10.42 -1.89
C MET A 815 -0.25 9.75 -2.97
N SER A 816 -0.05 10.47 -4.07
CA SER A 816 0.58 9.97 -5.29
C SER A 816 2.10 10.24 -5.37
N SER A 817 2.86 9.95 -4.31
CA SER A 817 4.31 10.25 -4.26
C SER A 817 5.12 9.63 -5.40
N TRP A 818 4.60 8.59 -6.08
CA TRP A 818 5.18 7.96 -7.26
C TRP A 818 5.06 8.78 -8.55
N ALA A 819 4.09 9.69 -8.67
CA ALA A 819 3.78 10.42 -9.90
C ALA A 819 4.98 11.21 -10.49
N PRO A 820 5.76 12.00 -9.72
CA PRO A 820 6.94 12.67 -10.28
C PRO A 820 8.02 11.69 -10.77
N HIS A 821 8.12 10.49 -10.19
CA HIS A 821 9.06 9.47 -10.65
C HIS A 821 8.63 8.82 -11.97
N LEU A 822 7.32 8.66 -12.19
CA LEU A 822 6.79 8.23 -13.49
C LEU A 822 7.08 9.28 -14.58
N LEU A 823 6.96 10.58 -14.30
CA LEU A 823 7.37 11.62 -15.26
C LEU A 823 8.86 11.53 -15.63
N ARG A 824 9.74 11.22 -14.66
CA ARG A 824 11.17 10.99 -14.94
C ARG A 824 11.40 9.75 -15.80
N LEU A 825 10.67 8.66 -15.55
CA LEU A 825 10.72 7.48 -16.41
C LEU A 825 10.29 7.82 -17.83
N PHE A 826 9.23 8.61 -18.00
CA PHE A 826 8.82 9.08 -19.32
C PHE A 826 9.92 9.91 -20.00
N GLN A 827 10.56 10.82 -19.28
CA GLN A 827 11.68 11.61 -19.80
C GLN A 827 12.81 10.73 -20.38
N TYR A 828 13.11 9.59 -19.76
CA TYR A 828 14.23 8.73 -20.16
C TYR A 828 13.85 7.57 -21.09
N SER A 829 12.60 7.10 -21.05
CA SER A 829 12.15 5.92 -21.82
C SER A 829 11.14 6.24 -22.92
N SER A 830 10.52 7.43 -22.88
CA SER A 830 9.46 7.87 -23.78
C SER A 830 8.24 6.94 -23.85
N LYS A 831 8.03 6.07 -22.86
CA LYS A 831 6.84 5.20 -22.77
C LYS A 831 5.61 5.99 -22.27
N PRO A 832 4.55 6.18 -23.08
CA PRO A 832 3.44 7.07 -22.75
C PRO A 832 2.64 6.70 -21.50
N ILE A 833 2.63 5.42 -21.11
CA ILE A 833 1.93 4.95 -19.91
C ILE A 833 2.40 5.68 -18.65
N PHE A 834 3.70 5.98 -18.56
CA PHE A 834 4.26 6.65 -17.39
C PHE A 834 3.75 8.08 -17.26
N GLU A 835 3.75 8.85 -18.34
CA GLU A 835 3.21 10.21 -18.35
C GLU A 835 1.69 10.20 -18.10
N THR A 836 0.97 9.29 -18.76
CA THR A 836 -0.50 9.16 -18.63
C THR A 836 -0.92 8.92 -17.18
N TYR A 837 -0.32 7.93 -16.51
CA TYR A 837 -0.63 7.63 -15.11
C TYR A 837 -0.16 8.73 -14.15
N ALA A 838 1.00 9.36 -14.42
CA ALA A 838 1.48 10.49 -13.61
C ALA A 838 0.51 11.68 -13.66
N ARG A 839 0.05 12.05 -14.88
CA ARG A 839 -0.88 13.16 -15.10
C ARG A 839 -2.25 12.86 -14.51
N ASN A 840 -2.77 11.65 -14.73
CA ASN A 840 -4.04 11.20 -14.14
C ASN A 840 -4.01 11.16 -12.60
N ALA A 841 -2.83 11.08 -11.97
CA ALA A 841 -2.68 11.08 -10.52
C ALA A 841 -2.58 12.47 -9.87
N VAL A 842 -2.38 13.55 -10.66
CA VAL A 842 -2.05 14.90 -10.14
C VAL A 842 -2.91 16.00 -10.76
N ILE A 843 -2.95 16.08 -12.10
CA ILE A 843 -3.49 17.25 -12.81
C ILE A 843 -4.98 17.46 -12.51
N GLY A 844 -5.31 18.66 -12.06
CA GLY A 844 -6.67 19.09 -11.73
C GLY A 844 -7.36 18.31 -10.62
N ARG A 845 -6.64 17.51 -9.82
CA ARG A 845 -7.25 16.70 -8.73
C ARG A 845 -7.55 17.51 -7.49
N TYR A 846 -6.83 18.59 -7.27
CA TYR A 846 -6.90 19.35 -6.04
C TYR A 846 -6.40 20.78 -6.25
N ALA A 847 -7.03 21.74 -5.57
CA ALA A 847 -6.59 23.14 -5.51
C ALA A 847 -5.94 23.50 -4.17
N ASN A 848 -5.91 22.56 -3.20
CA ASN A 848 -5.20 22.60 -1.92
C ASN A 848 -5.12 21.14 -1.39
N TYR A 849 -4.64 20.89 -0.17
CA TYR A 849 -4.60 19.52 0.38
C TYR A 849 -6.01 18.88 0.43
N PRO A 850 -6.26 17.79 -0.30
CA PRO A 850 -7.59 17.20 -0.44
C PRO A 850 -7.94 16.19 0.67
N GLY A 851 -7.15 16.14 1.75
CA GLY A 851 -7.18 14.99 2.67
C GLY A 851 -6.53 13.75 2.05
N TYR A 852 -6.88 12.56 2.53
CA TYR A 852 -6.13 11.35 2.23
C TYR A 852 -6.87 10.32 1.36
N TYR A 853 -8.09 9.95 1.73
CA TYR A 853 -8.90 8.95 1.02
C TYR A 853 -9.92 9.61 0.09
N ALA A 854 -10.11 9.05 -1.11
CA ALA A 854 -11.22 9.36 -2.00
C ALA A 854 -12.29 8.28 -1.86
N ALA A 855 -13.55 8.65 -1.62
CA ALA A 855 -14.63 7.69 -1.31
C ALA A 855 -15.94 8.01 -2.05
N GLY A 856 -16.01 7.66 -3.33
CA GLY A 856 -17.14 7.97 -4.20
C GLY A 856 -16.91 9.21 -5.06
N PHE A 857 -17.86 9.47 -5.98
CA PHE A 857 -17.79 10.62 -6.89
C PHE A 857 -18.16 11.92 -6.16
N THR A 858 -17.18 12.76 -5.86
CA THR A 858 -17.35 14.06 -5.21
C THR A 858 -16.30 15.06 -5.68
N ASP A 859 -16.65 16.34 -5.64
CA ASP A 859 -15.73 17.46 -5.90
C ASP A 859 -15.38 18.26 -4.64
N VAL A 860 -15.91 17.89 -3.47
CA VAL A 860 -15.69 18.59 -2.20
C VAL A 860 -14.21 18.69 -1.84
N PRO A 861 -13.40 17.61 -1.89
CA PRO A 861 -11.99 17.68 -1.53
C PRO A 861 -11.12 18.45 -2.53
N MET A 862 -11.65 18.73 -3.73
CA MET A 862 -10.90 19.36 -4.81
C MET A 862 -10.79 20.88 -4.63
N GLN A 863 -11.59 21.47 -3.74
CA GLN A 863 -11.72 22.91 -3.54
C GLN A 863 -10.57 23.48 -2.70
N ALA A 864 -10.10 24.69 -3.03
CA ALA A 864 -9.00 25.33 -2.32
C ALA A 864 -9.29 25.59 -0.83
N GLY A 865 -10.57 25.82 -0.49
CA GLY A 865 -11.04 26.05 0.87
C GLY A 865 -11.31 24.80 1.71
N PHE A 866 -11.25 23.60 1.11
CA PHE A 866 -11.57 22.32 1.77
C PHE A 866 -10.84 22.12 3.11
N PRO A 867 -9.50 22.24 3.21
CA PRO A 867 -8.78 21.97 4.46
C PRO A 867 -9.03 23.00 5.57
N TYR A 868 -9.74 24.10 5.27
CA TYR A 868 -10.11 25.12 6.27
C TYR A 868 -11.57 25.03 6.68
N LYS A 869 -12.45 24.63 5.77
CA LYS A 869 -13.91 24.74 5.95
C LYS A 869 -14.59 23.38 6.10
N GLY A 870 -14.03 22.32 5.52
CA GLY A 870 -14.71 21.03 5.42
C GLY A 870 -16.00 21.10 4.58
N PRO A 871 -16.97 20.18 4.80
CA PRO A 871 -16.88 19.09 5.76
C PRO A 871 -15.77 18.10 5.37
N ASP A 872 -15.02 17.60 6.33
CA ASP A 872 -14.02 16.56 6.08
C ASP A 872 -14.74 15.26 5.68
N VAL A 873 -14.59 14.91 4.40
CA VAL A 873 -15.15 13.71 3.76
C VAL A 873 -14.08 12.77 3.19
N SER A 874 -12.81 13.11 3.40
CA SER A 874 -11.64 12.38 2.87
C SER A 874 -10.64 11.97 3.95
N SER A 875 -10.87 12.37 5.20
CA SER A 875 -9.97 12.26 6.34
C SER A 875 -8.74 13.17 6.20
N VAL A 876 -8.74 14.30 6.93
CA VAL A 876 -7.61 15.24 6.96
C VAL A 876 -6.54 14.73 7.94
N TYR A 877 -5.49 14.13 7.37
CA TYR A 877 -4.25 13.80 8.09
C TYR A 877 -3.33 15.03 8.07
N TYR A 878 -3.22 15.73 9.20
CA TYR A 878 -2.40 16.95 9.32
C TYR A 878 -0.93 16.71 8.94
N HIS A 879 -0.35 15.62 9.43
CA HIS A 879 1.03 15.25 9.11
C HIS A 879 1.25 14.75 7.68
N HIS A 880 0.19 14.56 6.89
CA HIS A 880 0.27 14.25 5.45
C HIS A 880 0.22 15.50 4.56
N ILE A 881 -0.04 16.70 5.12
CA ILE A 881 0.03 17.96 4.37
C ILE A 881 1.43 18.17 3.78
N PRO A 882 2.56 18.07 4.55
CA PRO A 882 3.88 18.27 3.97
C PRO A 882 4.28 17.23 2.90
N PRO A 883 4.03 15.91 3.06
CA PRO A 883 4.23 14.95 1.98
C PRO A 883 3.42 15.25 0.71
N HIS A 884 2.16 15.68 0.83
CA HIS A 884 1.32 16.00 -0.33
C HIS A 884 1.87 17.22 -1.10
N LEU A 885 2.28 18.25 -0.35
CA LEU A 885 2.96 19.41 -0.89
C LEU A 885 4.30 19.02 -1.55
N ALA A 886 5.06 18.13 -0.91
CA ALA A 886 6.37 17.70 -1.41
C ALA A 886 6.26 17.03 -2.79
N PHE A 887 5.36 16.05 -2.98
CA PHE A 887 5.23 15.42 -4.29
C PHE A 887 4.61 16.35 -5.34
N SER A 888 3.74 17.29 -4.94
CA SER A 888 3.14 18.27 -5.85
C SER A 888 4.19 19.25 -6.38
N LEU A 889 5.05 19.75 -5.50
CA LEU A 889 6.17 20.60 -5.86
C LEU A 889 7.21 19.85 -6.70
N ASP A 890 7.49 18.59 -6.34
CA ASP A 890 8.37 17.70 -7.08
C ASP A 890 7.86 17.49 -8.52
N TYR A 891 6.56 17.21 -8.66
CA TYR A 891 5.90 17.05 -9.96
C TYR A 891 6.01 18.33 -10.80
N LEU A 892 5.64 19.49 -10.23
CA LEU A 892 5.64 20.78 -10.91
C LEU A 892 7.03 21.14 -11.49
N ILE A 893 8.09 20.92 -10.70
CA ILE A 893 9.46 21.19 -11.14
C ILE A 893 9.93 20.13 -12.15
N THR A 894 9.58 18.86 -11.93
CA THR A 894 9.93 17.76 -12.85
C THR A 894 9.27 17.93 -14.22
N GLU A 895 8.02 18.38 -14.27
CA GLU A 895 7.33 18.72 -15.50
C GLU A 895 8.09 19.81 -16.29
N SER A 896 8.52 20.87 -15.62
CA SER A 896 9.31 21.93 -16.26
C SER A 896 10.63 21.40 -16.81
N ILE A 897 11.31 20.52 -16.07
CA ILE A 897 12.56 19.87 -16.51
C ILE A 897 12.30 18.97 -17.73
N GLN A 898 11.30 18.09 -17.65
CA GLN A 898 10.96 17.14 -18.70
C GLN A 898 10.53 17.86 -19.99
N ARG A 899 9.65 18.85 -19.91
CA ARG A 899 9.18 19.60 -21.09
C ARG A 899 10.23 20.52 -21.71
N SER A 900 11.24 20.93 -20.94
CA SER A 900 12.38 21.70 -21.47
C SER A 900 13.38 20.86 -22.29
N LYS A 901 13.17 19.54 -22.40
CA LYS A 901 14.11 18.59 -23.06
C LYS A 901 15.55 18.68 -22.52
N GLY A 902 15.70 18.92 -21.21
CA GLY A 902 17.00 18.98 -20.53
C GLY A 902 17.68 20.35 -20.52
N ASN A 903 17.04 21.39 -21.07
CA ASN A 903 17.55 22.77 -21.00
C ASN A 903 17.34 23.43 -19.64
N VAL A 904 16.44 22.89 -18.81
CA VAL A 904 16.26 23.24 -17.40
C VAL A 904 16.80 22.10 -16.55
N MET A 905 17.63 22.44 -15.56
CA MET A 905 18.15 21.45 -14.61
C MET A 905 18.36 22.10 -13.25
N PHE A 906 17.76 21.51 -12.22
CA PHE A 906 17.98 21.90 -10.83
C PHE A 906 18.54 20.71 -10.05
N PRO A 907 19.66 20.88 -9.33
CA PRO A 907 20.09 19.89 -8.36
C PRO A 907 19.04 19.72 -7.27
N TYR A 908 19.01 18.53 -6.67
CA TYR A 908 18.00 18.16 -5.70
C TYR A 908 18.61 17.46 -4.50
N SER A 909 17.85 17.46 -3.43
CA SER A 909 18.01 16.67 -2.23
C SER A 909 16.94 15.59 -2.20
N LYS A 910 17.03 14.64 -1.27
CA LYS A 910 16.12 13.50 -1.22
C LYS A 910 15.46 13.37 0.14
N GLN A 911 14.12 13.35 0.11
CA GLN A 911 13.31 12.92 1.23
C GLN A 911 12.94 11.44 1.04
N GLU A 912 13.11 10.65 2.10
CA GLU A 912 12.62 9.27 2.20
C GLU A 912 12.38 8.90 3.68
N GLY A 913 11.84 7.71 3.92
CA GLY A 913 11.85 7.07 5.25
C GLY A 913 10.55 7.05 6.04
N PHE A 914 9.51 7.69 5.52
CA PHE A 914 8.15 7.59 6.05
C PHE A 914 7.24 6.95 4.98
N VAL A 915 6.87 5.68 5.18
CA VAL A 915 6.15 4.85 4.20
C VAL A 915 6.76 4.97 2.79
N TRP A 916 5.95 5.12 1.73
CA TRP A 916 6.42 5.37 0.37
C TRP A 916 6.59 6.86 0.03
N PHE A 917 6.55 7.77 1.02
CA PHE A 917 6.69 9.21 0.80
C PHE A 917 8.15 9.53 0.48
N ASN A 918 8.49 9.37 -0.79
CA ASN A 918 9.83 9.52 -1.35
C ASN A 918 9.77 10.52 -2.49
N ASN A 919 10.42 11.68 -2.32
CA ASN A 919 10.36 12.78 -3.28
C ASN A 919 11.69 13.52 -3.38
N ARG A 920 11.95 14.12 -4.54
CA ARG A 920 13.04 15.08 -4.71
C ARG A 920 12.63 16.42 -4.09
N VAL A 921 13.57 17.04 -3.38
CA VAL A 921 13.38 18.34 -2.73
C VAL A 921 14.39 19.32 -3.33
N TYR A 922 13.90 20.45 -3.82
CA TYR A 922 14.71 21.42 -4.56
C TYR A 922 14.96 22.71 -3.75
N GLY A 923 15.89 23.54 -4.23
CA GLY A 923 16.14 24.89 -3.71
C GLY A 923 17.48 25.11 -3.02
N GLY A 924 18.16 24.04 -2.58
CA GLY A 924 19.42 24.17 -1.81
C GLY A 924 20.68 24.47 -2.65
N VAL A 925 20.66 24.17 -3.94
CA VAL A 925 21.82 24.37 -4.83
C VAL A 925 21.36 25.01 -6.13
N LYS A 926 22.19 25.90 -6.67
CA LYS A 926 21.96 26.59 -7.95
C LYS A 926 21.98 25.61 -9.13
N GLY A 927 21.05 25.81 -10.08
CA GLY A 927 20.92 25.06 -11.31
C GLY A 927 21.28 25.87 -12.56
N LYS A 928 20.72 25.44 -13.70
CA LYS A 928 20.88 26.09 -14.99
C LYS A 928 19.57 26.13 -15.78
N ILE A 929 19.39 27.17 -16.58
CA ILE A 929 18.25 27.36 -17.49
C ILE A 929 18.77 27.91 -18.82
N PHE A 930 18.61 27.16 -19.92
CA PHE A 930 18.98 27.59 -21.29
C PHE A 930 20.37 28.26 -21.39
N GLY A 931 21.37 27.63 -20.75
CA GLY A 931 22.76 28.12 -20.72
C GLY A 931 23.09 29.07 -19.57
N ASP A 932 22.10 29.75 -18.98
CA ASP A 932 22.28 30.60 -17.80
C ASP A 932 22.58 29.74 -16.57
N GLN A 933 23.72 29.99 -15.93
CA GLN A 933 24.24 29.21 -14.80
C GLN A 933 23.99 29.94 -13.49
N GLY A 934 24.06 29.21 -12.37
CA GLY A 934 23.94 29.86 -11.07
C GLY A 934 22.50 30.27 -10.74
N VAL A 935 21.52 29.63 -11.38
CA VAL A 935 20.10 29.96 -11.27
C VAL A 935 19.49 29.33 -10.01
N SER A 936 18.88 30.14 -9.15
CA SER A 936 18.15 29.66 -7.96
C SER A 936 16.65 29.67 -8.19
N LEU A 937 15.95 28.58 -7.81
CA LEU A 937 14.49 28.57 -7.77
C LEU A 937 13.98 29.65 -6.80
N ARG A 938 12.88 30.32 -7.18
CA ARG A 938 12.27 31.39 -6.40
C ARG A 938 10.74 31.27 -6.45
N MET A 939 10.18 30.39 -5.63
CA MET A 939 8.76 30.07 -5.63
C MET A 939 8.05 30.78 -4.46
N HIS A 940 7.50 31.96 -4.72
CA HIS A 940 6.70 32.73 -3.77
C HIS A 940 5.40 33.22 -4.43
N LYS A 941 4.28 33.16 -3.71
CA LYS A 941 2.98 33.62 -4.21
C LYS A 941 3.04 35.14 -4.47
N GLY A 942 2.48 35.60 -5.59
CA GLY A 942 2.47 37.03 -5.93
C GLY A 942 3.71 37.55 -6.69
N LEU A 943 4.68 36.70 -7.01
CA LEU A 943 5.75 37.08 -7.96
C LEU A 943 5.22 37.26 -9.38
N ILE A 944 4.29 36.41 -9.78
CA ILE A 944 3.67 36.38 -11.10
C ILE A 944 2.15 36.29 -10.95
N THR A 945 1.42 36.85 -11.91
CA THR A 945 -0.01 36.66 -12.11
C THR A 945 -0.26 36.19 -13.54
N ILE A 946 -0.97 35.07 -13.67
CA ILE A 946 -1.46 34.50 -14.94
C ILE A 946 -2.92 34.15 -14.70
N LEU A 947 -3.84 34.72 -15.47
CA LEU A 947 -5.28 34.46 -15.35
C LEU A 947 -5.72 33.31 -16.25
N ASN A 948 -5.02 32.17 -16.14
CA ASN A 948 -5.34 30.95 -16.90
C ASN A 948 -4.96 29.70 -16.07
N PRO A 949 -5.94 29.01 -15.45
CA PRO A 949 -5.70 27.80 -14.66
C PRO A 949 -5.06 26.64 -15.42
N ALA A 950 -5.14 26.64 -16.75
CA ALA A 950 -4.47 25.63 -17.57
C ALA A 950 -2.94 25.76 -17.58
N ILE A 951 -2.37 26.84 -17.04
CA ILE A 951 -0.94 27.13 -17.15
C ILE A 951 -0.27 26.98 -15.79
N ASN A 952 0.64 26.01 -15.73
CA ASN A 952 1.56 25.85 -14.62
C ASN A 952 2.79 26.74 -14.85
N TYR A 953 3.35 27.26 -13.78
CA TYR A 953 4.61 27.97 -13.83
C TYR A 953 5.58 27.62 -12.70
N VAL A 954 6.87 27.73 -13.03
CA VAL A 954 8.00 27.70 -12.10
C VAL A 954 8.85 28.95 -12.35
N THR A 955 9.30 29.58 -11.26
CA THR A 955 10.11 30.80 -11.34
C THR A 955 11.48 30.61 -10.73
N ALA A 956 12.46 31.32 -11.27
CA ALA A 956 13.84 31.26 -10.82
C ALA A 956 14.55 32.59 -11.09
N VAL A 957 15.73 32.77 -10.50
CA VAL A 957 16.52 33.99 -10.63
C VAL A 957 18.01 33.67 -10.75
N SER A 958 18.69 34.30 -11.70
CA SER A 958 20.16 34.33 -11.82
C SER A 958 20.71 35.70 -11.42
N ASP A 959 21.99 35.96 -11.68
CA ASP A 959 22.57 37.30 -11.55
C ASP A 959 22.05 38.29 -12.61
N LYS A 960 21.47 37.78 -13.70
CA LYS A 960 21.07 38.55 -14.89
C LYS A 960 19.57 38.55 -15.15
N HIS A 961 18.89 37.44 -14.88
CA HIS A 961 17.53 37.22 -15.34
C HIS A 961 16.60 36.75 -14.22
N PHE A 962 15.37 37.27 -14.26
CA PHE A 962 14.22 36.60 -13.69
C PHE A 962 13.65 35.65 -14.74
N TRP A 963 13.60 34.36 -14.40
CA TRP A 963 13.16 33.29 -15.29
C TRP A 963 11.73 32.87 -14.97
N ILE A 964 10.92 32.75 -16.03
CA ILE A 964 9.54 32.30 -15.98
C ILE A 964 9.42 31.06 -16.88
N LEU A 965 9.23 29.89 -16.27
CA LEU A 965 9.04 28.62 -16.97
C LEU A 965 7.55 28.31 -16.98
N LEU A 966 6.96 28.16 -18.17
CA LEU A 966 5.53 27.98 -18.38
C LEU A 966 5.27 26.61 -19.03
N SER A 967 4.35 25.85 -18.45
CA SER A 967 3.89 24.56 -18.96
C SER A 967 2.37 24.59 -19.14
N SER A 968 1.87 24.24 -20.33
CA SER A 968 0.43 24.24 -20.62
C SER A 968 -0.20 22.87 -20.35
N GLU A 969 -1.29 22.82 -19.59
CA GLU A 969 -2.15 21.64 -19.43
C GLU A 969 -3.28 21.60 -20.46
N ALA A 970 -3.43 22.65 -21.27
CA ALA A 970 -4.49 22.74 -22.27
C ALA A 970 -4.22 21.84 -23.48
N ASP A 971 -5.30 21.31 -24.05
CA ASP A 971 -5.30 20.54 -25.31
C ASP A 971 -5.37 21.46 -26.55
N THR A 972 -5.11 22.75 -26.37
CA THR A 972 -5.09 23.76 -27.45
C THR A 972 -4.02 24.80 -27.16
N GLU A 973 -3.54 25.48 -28.20
CA GLU A 973 -2.64 26.63 -28.05
C GLU A 973 -3.28 27.72 -27.18
N GLN A 974 -2.49 28.31 -26.29
CA GLN A 974 -2.92 29.35 -25.35
C GLN A 974 -2.17 30.65 -25.63
N LEU A 975 -2.91 31.74 -25.84
CA LEU A 975 -2.40 33.11 -25.78
C LEU A 975 -2.72 33.69 -24.40
N LEU A 976 -1.69 34.19 -23.70
CA LEU A 976 -1.87 34.77 -22.37
C LEU A 976 -0.91 35.92 -22.08
N THR A 977 -1.31 36.76 -21.15
CA THR A 977 -0.45 37.79 -20.57
C THR A 977 0.13 37.28 -19.26
N VAL A 978 1.46 37.32 -19.14
CA VAL A 978 2.18 37.11 -17.88
C VAL A 978 2.50 38.47 -17.28
N GLN A 979 2.08 38.70 -16.04
CA GLN A 979 2.42 39.90 -15.28
C GLN A 979 3.34 39.53 -14.10
N TRP A 980 4.36 40.34 -13.82
CA TRP A 980 5.20 40.17 -12.62
C TRP A 980 5.17 41.39 -11.70
N SER A 981 5.51 41.19 -10.43
CA SER A 981 5.54 42.22 -9.39
C SER A 981 6.96 42.74 -9.12
N ASP A 982 7.05 43.85 -8.37
CA ASP A 982 8.32 44.48 -7.99
C ASP A 982 9.20 43.55 -7.13
N ALA A 983 8.61 42.57 -6.45
CA ALA A 983 9.32 41.57 -5.66
C ALA A 983 10.23 40.65 -6.50
N THR A 984 10.09 40.65 -7.82
CA THR A 984 10.96 39.91 -8.74
C THR A 984 12.29 40.61 -9.06
N ALA A 985 12.38 41.92 -8.77
CA ALA A 985 13.46 42.80 -9.23
C ALA A 985 13.67 42.82 -10.77
N ALA A 986 12.73 42.29 -11.55
CA ALA A 986 12.78 42.29 -13.00
C ALA A 986 12.45 43.67 -13.58
N SER A 987 13.02 43.99 -14.74
CA SER A 987 12.74 45.23 -15.47
C SER A 987 11.26 45.38 -15.78
N LYS A 988 10.75 46.62 -15.83
CA LYS A 988 9.32 46.90 -16.11
C LYS A 988 9.01 47.19 -17.58
N ALA A 989 10.02 47.51 -18.38
CA ALA A 989 9.89 47.63 -19.83
C ALA A 989 11.20 47.21 -20.50
N GLY A 990 11.13 46.66 -21.71
CA GLY A 990 12.31 46.23 -22.47
C GLY A 990 12.05 45.00 -23.31
N LYS A 991 13.11 44.23 -23.54
CA LYS A 991 13.12 43.01 -24.36
C LYS A 991 13.43 41.80 -23.48
N ALA A 992 12.58 40.78 -23.53
CA ALA A 992 12.79 39.48 -22.93
C ALA A 992 13.14 38.45 -24.01
N ILE A 993 13.78 37.35 -23.62
CA ILE A 993 14.07 36.24 -24.53
C ILE A 993 13.17 35.07 -24.17
N CYS A 994 12.36 34.61 -25.12
CA CYS A 994 11.48 33.46 -24.97
C CYS A 994 12.09 32.26 -25.68
N TYR A 995 12.26 31.15 -24.98
CA TYR A 995 12.84 29.91 -25.47
C TYR A 995 11.78 28.82 -25.66
N THR A 996 11.94 28.03 -26.71
CA THR A 996 11.23 26.76 -26.93
C THR A 996 12.00 25.60 -26.27
N PRO A 997 11.40 24.39 -26.15
CA PRO A 997 12.11 23.21 -25.66
C PRO A 997 13.39 22.84 -26.43
N THR A 998 13.51 23.23 -27.70
CA THR A 998 14.69 22.95 -28.54
C THR A 998 15.79 24.00 -28.40
N ALA A 999 15.64 24.94 -27.45
CA ALA A 999 16.51 26.09 -27.25
C ALA A 999 16.52 27.13 -28.39
N GLU A 1000 15.57 27.02 -29.33
CA GLU A 1000 15.25 28.14 -30.24
C GLU A 1000 14.69 29.30 -29.41
N SER A 1001 15.04 30.53 -29.79
CA SER A 1001 14.63 31.71 -29.04
C SER A 1001 14.04 32.80 -29.93
N ALA A 1002 13.14 33.58 -29.34
CA ALA A 1002 12.54 34.75 -29.93
C ALA A 1002 12.59 35.91 -28.92
N VAL A 1003 12.74 37.13 -29.42
CA VAL A 1003 12.69 38.35 -28.61
C VAL A 1003 11.23 38.78 -28.47
N LEU A 1004 10.80 39.02 -27.23
CA LEU A 1004 9.47 39.54 -26.92
C LEU A 1004 9.60 40.89 -26.24
N ASP A 1005 8.88 41.90 -26.75
CA ASP A 1005 8.78 43.20 -26.10
C ASP A 1005 7.81 43.11 -24.90
N PHE A 1006 8.16 43.77 -23.81
CA PHE A 1006 7.30 43.85 -22.63
C PHE A 1006 7.23 45.29 -22.11
N LYS A 1007 6.09 45.65 -21.52
CA LYS A 1007 5.84 46.99 -20.97
C LYS A 1007 4.95 46.92 -19.74
N GLY A 1008 5.25 47.72 -18.73
CA GLY A 1008 4.50 47.75 -17.48
C GLY A 1008 4.56 46.43 -16.71
N ALA A 1009 5.69 45.71 -16.77
CA ALA A 1009 5.88 44.38 -16.19
C ALA A 1009 4.88 43.32 -16.70
N LYS A 1010 4.50 43.44 -17.98
CA LYS A 1010 3.58 42.54 -18.68
C LYS A 1010 4.15 42.11 -20.02
N ILE A 1011 4.01 40.83 -20.34
CA ILE A 1011 4.42 40.24 -21.60
C ILE A 1011 3.33 39.28 -22.10
N ASP A 1012 3.01 39.36 -23.39
CA ASP A 1012 2.13 38.40 -24.04
C ASP A 1012 2.96 37.26 -24.62
N VAL A 1013 2.49 36.02 -24.43
CA VAL A 1013 3.19 34.82 -24.87
C VAL A 1013 2.19 33.80 -25.40
N VAL A 1014 2.59 33.14 -26.49
CA VAL A 1014 1.88 31.99 -27.06
C VAL A 1014 2.56 30.71 -26.59
N ILE A 1015 1.77 29.82 -25.99
CA ILE A 1015 2.22 28.52 -25.51
C ILE A 1015 1.45 27.43 -26.27
N PRO A 1016 2.13 26.50 -26.96
CA PRO A 1016 1.48 25.39 -27.66
C PRO A 1016 0.66 24.50 -26.73
N GLU A 1017 -0.25 23.72 -27.31
CA GLU A 1017 -0.96 22.63 -26.60
C GLU A 1017 0.03 21.69 -25.92
N LYS A 1018 -0.23 21.33 -24.66
CA LYS A 1018 0.68 20.55 -23.80
C LYS A 1018 2.14 21.05 -23.81
N GLY A 1019 2.34 22.32 -24.19
CA GLY A 1019 3.64 22.86 -24.57
C GLY A 1019 4.42 23.44 -23.41
N PHE A 1020 5.55 24.04 -23.76
CA PHE A 1020 6.45 24.71 -22.82
C PHE A 1020 7.09 25.96 -23.44
N ARG A 1021 7.30 26.97 -22.60
CA ARG A 1021 8.07 28.19 -22.89
C ARG A 1021 8.90 28.59 -21.68
N ALA A 1022 10.11 29.10 -21.90
CA ALA A 1022 10.90 29.75 -20.85
C ALA A 1022 11.17 31.20 -21.22
N ILE A 1023 10.89 32.15 -20.34
CA ILE A 1023 11.07 33.58 -20.57
C ILE A 1023 12.19 34.09 -19.64
N ALA A 1024 13.23 34.66 -20.23
CA ALA A 1024 14.29 35.38 -19.53
C ALA A 1024 13.99 36.88 -19.54
N VAL A 1025 13.62 37.42 -18.38
CA VAL A 1025 13.39 38.87 -18.20
C VAL A 1025 14.63 39.49 -17.54
N PRO A 1026 15.27 40.52 -18.12
CA PRO A 1026 16.41 41.18 -17.51
C PRO A 1026 16.08 41.77 -16.13
N LEU A 1027 16.97 41.59 -15.16
CA LEU A 1027 16.85 42.22 -13.84
C LEU A 1027 17.13 43.72 -13.91
N ALA A 1028 16.34 44.52 -13.19
CA ALA A 1028 16.58 45.96 -13.04
C ALA A 1028 17.77 46.24 -12.12
N VAL A 1029 18.00 45.37 -11.14
CA VAL A 1029 19.12 45.41 -10.21
C VAL A 1029 19.62 43.98 -10.01
N ALA A 1030 20.93 43.78 -10.11
CA ALA A 1030 21.54 42.48 -9.84
C ALA A 1030 21.29 42.06 -8.37
N PRO A 1031 20.98 40.78 -8.10
CA PRO A 1031 20.76 40.32 -6.72
C PRO A 1031 22.05 40.45 -5.91
N ILE A 1032 21.94 40.92 -4.67
CA ILE A 1032 23.08 40.94 -3.75
C ILE A 1032 23.43 39.50 -3.38
N SER A 1033 24.55 38.99 -3.90
CA SER A 1033 25.07 37.69 -3.50
C SER A 1033 25.74 37.81 -2.14
N LYS A 1034 25.16 37.19 -1.12
CA LYS A 1034 25.76 37.11 0.21
C LYS A 1034 26.58 35.82 0.31
N ASN A 1035 27.90 35.96 0.40
CA ASN A 1035 28.82 34.84 0.55
C ASN A 1035 29.26 34.77 2.02
N TYR A 1036 28.71 33.82 2.76
CA TYR A 1036 29.07 33.58 4.16
C TYR A 1036 30.15 32.50 4.27
N GLN A 1037 31.04 32.63 5.23
CA GLN A 1037 31.97 31.55 5.53
C GLN A 1037 31.22 30.32 6.06
N PRO A 1038 31.62 29.09 5.73
CA PRO A 1038 31.05 27.91 6.37
C PRO A 1038 31.45 27.81 7.84
N LEU A 1039 30.50 27.43 8.69
CA LEU A 1039 30.72 27.14 10.10
C LEU A 1039 31.28 25.72 10.25
N LYS A 1040 32.61 25.59 10.38
CA LYS A 1040 33.28 24.27 10.46
C LYS A 1040 33.04 23.52 11.78
N GLU A 1041 32.94 24.25 12.88
CA GLU A 1041 32.75 23.72 14.23
C GLU A 1041 31.39 24.14 14.78
N GLY A 1042 30.34 23.44 14.35
CA GLY A 1042 28.97 23.75 14.80
C GLY A 1042 28.37 22.73 15.78
N MET A 1043 29.09 21.68 16.17
CA MET A 1043 28.58 20.67 17.10
C MET A 1043 29.53 20.45 18.26
N LYS A 1044 29.00 20.44 19.49
CA LYS A 1044 29.75 20.11 20.71
C LYS A 1044 28.91 19.21 21.61
N VAL A 1045 29.55 18.17 22.14
CA VAL A 1045 28.92 17.20 23.06
C VAL A 1045 29.65 17.23 24.39
N ILE A 1046 28.90 17.30 25.49
CA ILE A 1046 29.44 17.40 26.84
C ILE A 1046 28.78 16.33 27.70
N ASP A 1047 29.57 15.49 28.36
CA ASP A 1047 29.02 14.55 29.33
C ASP A 1047 28.74 15.25 30.66
N MET A 1048 27.48 15.29 31.06
CA MET A 1048 27.04 15.82 32.35
C MET A 1048 26.75 14.71 33.36
N GLY A 1049 26.91 13.43 32.97
CA GLY A 1049 26.65 12.24 33.76
C GLY A 1049 25.18 12.09 34.18
N ALA A 1050 24.87 11.03 34.92
CA ALA A 1050 23.52 10.82 35.43
C ALA A 1050 23.04 12.00 36.33
N PRO A 1051 21.74 12.37 36.29
CA PRO A 1051 20.68 11.81 35.44
C PRO A 1051 20.57 12.45 34.03
N TRP A 1052 21.46 13.38 33.69
CA TRP A 1052 21.36 14.25 32.50
C TRP A 1052 21.95 13.65 31.22
N GLY A 1053 22.86 12.69 31.36
CA GLY A 1053 23.56 12.08 30.22
C GLY A 1053 24.45 13.08 29.50
N ARG A 1054 24.51 12.97 28.16
CA ARG A 1054 25.23 13.91 27.31
C ARG A 1054 24.36 15.12 26.97
N VAL A 1055 24.98 16.29 26.91
CA VAL A 1055 24.38 17.52 26.42
C VAL A 1055 24.92 17.79 25.03
N PHE A 1056 24.01 17.93 24.07
CA PHE A 1056 24.33 18.26 22.70
C PHE A 1056 24.09 19.76 22.48
N LEU A 1057 25.06 20.42 21.88
CA LEU A 1057 25.03 21.84 21.54
C LEU A 1057 25.31 21.97 20.04
N PHE A 1058 24.46 22.73 19.37
CA PHE A 1058 24.55 23.02 17.95
C PHE A 1058 24.58 24.52 17.72
N ARG A 1059 25.58 24.98 17.00
CA ARG A 1059 25.57 26.28 16.34
C ARG A 1059 25.26 26.05 14.87
N ILE A 1060 24.12 26.58 14.41
CA ILE A 1060 23.55 26.31 13.09
C ILE A 1060 23.54 27.62 12.31
N ARG A 1061 24.27 27.68 11.19
CA ARG A 1061 24.23 28.83 10.29
C ARG A 1061 23.00 28.78 9.41
N SER A 1062 22.18 29.82 9.46
CA SER A 1062 21.00 29.94 8.60
C SER A 1062 21.38 30.42 7.19
N PRO A 1063 20.55 30.13 6.17
CA PRO A 1063 20.72 30.71 4.84
C PRO A 1063 20.43 32.23 4.78
N PHE A 1064 19.98 32.83 5.89
CA PHE A 1064 19.59 34.25 5.98
C PHE A 1064 20.68 35.15 6.60
N GLY A 1065 21.83 34.59 6.98
CA GLY A 1065 22.98 35.38 7.44
C GLY A 1065 23.08 35.61 8.93
N TRP A 1066 22.68 34.63 9.72
CA TRP A 1066 22.78 34.63 11.18
C TRP A 1066 22.79 33.19 11.71
N ASP A 1067 23.25 33.00 12.95
CA ASP A 1067 23.37 31.69 13.57
C ASP A 1067 22.29 31.44 14.64
N THR A 1068 21.92 30.17 14.83
CA THR A 1068 21.17 29.67 15.99
C THR A 1068 22.11 28.91 16.93
N CYS A 1069 21.96 29.08 18.23
CA CYS A 1069 22.49 28.16 19.24
C CYS A 1069 21.36 27.31 19.81
N TYR A 1070 21.28 26.04 19.41
CA TYR A 1070 20.33 25.04 19.88
C TYR A 1070 21.02 24.04 20.81
N GLY A 1071 20.35 23.59 21.87
CA GLY A 1071 20.89 22.53 22.71
C GLY A 1071 19.85 21.73 23.46
N PHE A 1072 20.22 20.53 23.88
CA PHE A 1072 19.38 19.64 24.68
C PHE A 1072 20.18 18.66 25.53
N ALA A 1073 19.54 18.08 26.55
CA ALA A 1073 20.06 16.96 27.34
C ALA A 1073 19.54 15.61 26.81
N GLU A 1074 20.44 14.63 26.66
CA GLU A 1074 20.14 13.23 26.30
C GLU A 1074 19.56 12.50 27.51
N THR A 1075 18.33 12.86 27.88
CA THR A 1075 17.61 12.21 28.96
C THR A 1075 16.12 12.21 28.66
N ALA A 1076 15.44 11.15 29.10
CA ALA A 1076 14.00 11.08 29.11
C ALA A 1076 13.42 12.00 30.21
N PRO A 1077 12.09 12.13 30.37
CA PRO A 1077 11.52 12.97 31.42
C PRO A 1077 12.10 12.69 32.81
N LEU A 1078 12.50 13.76 33.51
CA LEU A 1078 12.98 13.73 34.89
C LEU A 1078 11.99 14.49 35.77
N LYS A 1079 11.65 13.93 36.93
CA LYS A 1079 10.75 14.60 37.88
C LYS A 1079 11.50 15.72 38.58
N GLY A 1080 10.82 16.84 38.84
CA GLY A 1080 11.33 17.95 39.67
C GLY A 1080 12.67 18.55 39.24
N SER A 1081 13.06 18.38 37.97
CA SER A 1081 14.38 18.78 37.48
C SER A 1081 14.25 19.94 36.48
N SER A 1082 15.20 20.87 36.51
CA SER A 1082 15.20 22.06 35.65
C SER A 1082 16.59 22.41 35.10
N ILE A 1083 16.60 23.20 34.03
CA ILE A 1083 17.81 23.73 33.40
C ILE A 1083 17.67 25.24 33.24
N SER A 1084 18.69 25.98 33.64
CA SER A 1084 18.85 27.39 33.29
C SER A 1084 19.99 27.52 32.30
N VAL A 1085 19.76 28.21 31.19
CA VAL A 1085 20.77 28.44 30.15
C VAL A 1085 20.87 29.93 29.89
N SER A 1086 22.06 30.49 30.10
CA SER A 1086 22.41 31.85 29.66
C SER A 1086 23.24 31.80 28.39
N CYS A 1087 22.86 32.52 27.34
CA CYS A 1087 23.63 32.71 26.12
C CYS A 1087 23.86 34.21 25.90
N ASN A 1088 25.11 34.68 26.02
CA ASN A 1088 25.47 36.09 25.88
C ASN A 1088 24.58 37.02 26.73
N GLY A 1089 24.25 36.60 27.95
CA GLY A 1089 23.41 37.35 28.90
C GLY A 1089 21.89 37.16 28.76
N LYS A 1090 21.41 36.48 27.70
CA LYS A 1090 19.99 36.11 27.56
C LYS A 1090 19.75 34.77 28.24
N VAL A 1091 18.77 34.70 29.16
CA VAL A 1091 18.50 33.49 29.96
C VAL A 1091 17.21 32.80 29.52
N GLN A 1092 17.22 31.47 29.42
CA GLN A 1092 16.04 30.61 29.31
C GLN A 1092 15.98 29.63 30.47
N GLU A 1093 14.79 29.46 31.04
CA GLU A 1093 14.50 28.54 32.15
C GLU A 1093 13.60 27.40 31.66
N ILE A 1094 14.11 26.17 31.72
CA ILE A 1094 13.45 24.96 31.26
C ILE A 1094 13.06 24.15 32.49
N LYS A 1095 11.79 24.25 32.89
CA LYS A 1095 11.28 23.66 34.14
C LYS A 1095 10.69 22.25 33.96
N GLN A 1096 10.52 21.81 32.72
CA GLN A 1096 9.93 20.52 32.39
C GLN A 1096 10.49 20.00 31.08
N TYR A 1097 10.36 18.70 30.88
CA TYR A 1097 10.71 18.03 29.64
C TYR A 1097 9.81 18.52 28.47
N PRO A 1098 10.34 18.70 27.25
CA PRO A 1098 11.70 18.39 26.80
C PRO A 1098 12.76 19.39 27.29
N TYR A 1099 13.90 18.85 27.71
CA TYR A 1099 15.03 19.62 28.24
C TYR A 1099 15.89 20.24 27.12
N GLU A 1100 15.31 21.16 26.36
CA GLU A 1100 15.93 21.81 25.20
C GLU A 1100 15.75 23.33 25.19
N TRP A 1101 16.62 24.03 24.46
CA TRP A 1101 16.62 25.50 24.35
C TRP A 1101 17.14 25.96 22.98
N SER A 1102 16.78 27.18 22.58
CA SER A 1102 17.25 27.77 21.34
C SER A 1102 17.41 29.29 21.44
N PHE A 1103 18.55 29.81 21.00
CA PHE A 1103 18.83 31.23 20.85
C PHE A 1103 19.11 31.53 19.37
N HIS A 1104 18.21 32.23 18.70
CA HIS A 1104 18.32 32.56 17.28
C HIS A 1104 18.74 34.02 17.04
N LYS A 1105 19.05 34.34 15.78
CA LYS A 1105 19.57 35.65 15.33
C LYS A 1105 20.87 36.08 16.06
N LEU A 1106 21.77 35.11 16.30
CA LEU A 1106 23.11 35.42 16.76
C LEU A 1106 23.95 35.93 15.58
N PRO A 1107 24.74 37.01 15.77
CA PRO A 1107 25.67 37.45 14.74
C PRO A 1107 26.69 36.36 14.41
N MET A 1108 26.96 36.14 13.12
CA MET A 1108 27.81 35.04 12.64
C MET A 1108 29.23 35.11 13.20
N GLY A 1109 29.85 36.29 13.24
CA GLY A 1109 31.19 36.50 13.79
C GLY A 1109 31.29 36.47 15.32
N ALA A 1110 30.18 36.62 16.05
CA ALA A 1110 30.21 36.69 17.52
C ALA A 1110 30.32 35.29 18.15
N HIS A 1111 31.02 35.17 19.29
CA HIS A 1111 30.99 33.94 20.09
C HIS A 1111 29.62 33.75 20.77
N ALA A 1112 29.16 32.50 20.89
CA ALA A 1112 28.04 32.15 21.75
C ALA A 1112 28.59 31.60 23.08
N ALA A 1113 28.67 32.47 24.09
CA ALA A 1113 29.10 32.13 25.44
C ALA A 1113 27.90 31.63 26.25
N LEU A 1114 27.91 30.32 26.54
CA LEU A 1114 26.87 29.60 27.24
C LEU A 1114 27.27 29.33 28.69
N GLU A 1115 26.35 29.58 29.62
CA GLU A 1115 26.39 29.08 30.98
C GLU A 1115 25.19 28.17 31.20
N LEU A 1116 25.46 26.88 31.41
CA LEU A 1116 24.44 25.85 31.60
C LEU A 1116 24.39 25.47 33.07
N ILE A 1117 23.21 25.51 33.69
CA ILE A 1117 22.98 25.18 35.10
C ILE A 1117 21.85 24.15 35.18
N PHE A 1118 22.18 22.93 35.60
CA PHE A 1118 21.26 21.80 35.70
C PHE A 1118 20.95 21.50 37.16
N ARG A 1119 19.67 21.45 37.53
CA ARG A 1119 19.19 21.18 38.89
C ARG A 1119 18.35 19.92 38.91
N SER A 1120 18.81 18.88 39.61
CA SER A 1120 18.04 17.63 39.78
C SER A 1120 17.05 17.70 40.95
N GLU A 1121 16.12 16.76 41.02
CA GLU A 1121 15.06 16.67 42.05
C GLU A 1121 15.59 16.79 43.49
N ASN A 1122 16.78 16.25 43.77
CA ASN A 1122 17.42 16.30 45.09
C ASN A 1122 18.18 17.63 45.37
N GLY A 1123 17.98 18.67 44.56
CA GLY A 1123 18.62 19.98 44.71
C GLY A 1123 20.09 20.05 44.25
N LYS A 1124 20.69 18.94 43.78
CA LYS A 1124 22.07 18.97 43.26
C LYS A 1124 22.13 19.81 41.99
N THR A 1125 23.08 20.74 41.97
CA THR A 1125 23.33 21.61 40.82
C THR A 1125 24.63 21.23 40.13
N LYS A 1126 24.61 21.08 38.81
CA LYS A 1126 25.81 20.96 37.96
C LYS A 1126 25.84 22.17 37.03
N SER A 1127 26.99 22.83 36.91
CA SER A 1127 27.17 23.94 35.97
C SER A 1127 28.31 23.70 35.00
N LYS A 1128 28.18 24.27 33.79
CA LYS A 1128 29.23 24.21 32.76
C LYS A 1128 29.21 25.49 31.94
N LYS A 1129 30.39 26.11 31.77
CA LYS A 1129 30.60 27.19 30.81
C LYS A 1129 31.13 26.63 29.50
N VAL A 1130 30.56 27.07 28.39
CA VAL A 1130 30.87 26.57 27.05
C VAL A 1130 30.89 27.74 26.09
N VAL A 1131 31.87 27.79 25.21
CA VAL A 1131 31.88 28.73 24.08
C VAL A 1131 31.72 27.95 22.79
N LEU A 1132 30.80 28.38 21.93
CA LEU A 1132 30.69 27.97 20.54
C LEU A 1132 31.16 29.13 19.65
N ASN A 1133 32.25 28.93 18.92
CA ASN A 1133 32.87 29.98 18.13
C ASN A 1133 32.07 30.31 16.88
N GLY A 1134 32.11 31.58 16.49
CA GLY A 1134 31.55 32.09 15.24
C GLY A 1134 32.65 32.41 14.25
N ASN A 1135 32.26 32.61 13.00
CA ASN A 1135 33.04 33.21 11.92
C ASN A 1135 32.06 33.93 10.98
N GLU A 1136 32.50 34.87 10.17
CA GLU A 1136 31.61 35.61 9.25
C GLU A 1136 31.98 35.32 7.80
#